data_AF-A0AAQ4DM66-F1
#
_entry.id   AF-A0AAQ4DM66-F1
#
_cell.length_a   1.000
_cell.length_b   1.000
_cell.length_c   1.000
_cell.angle_alpha   90.00
_cell.angle_beta   90.00
_cell.angle_gamma   90.00
#
_symmetry.space_group_name_H-M   'P 1'
#
loop_
_entity.id
_entity.type
_entity.pdbx_description
1 polymer ?
#
loop_
_entity_poly.entity_id
_entity_poly.type
_entity_poly.pdbx_seq_one_letter_code
_entity_poly.pdbx_strand_id
1 'polypeptide(L)'
;MKGARQSKPGTMPGTKDANIVKIAVEMDGQVPQLIEFDQQRPLTAIIQDLCSTWALPEPEQYSLQFSDNAKSYITEKNRNDIKNGYVLRLTLSPAKTAQDILDKLHSNKPDDMRAALDRLQTLSSDYTFALEFINKQGHQLLINMVEAGTYTGDHLALTLQSFVELMDHGIVLWDILEPKFVGRVANQSQLTEIQQSAVALINALFLKAESITKRKTLAATLSSRHIRNVIVTAVLQRSQQHVGTEMAHQLYVLQTLLLNLLEERRVGVDPNDVEARERILELRRIAFDVEGDGSCSTTSSGRKGGGYAKDYKKLGFQNHTNPIEDFGEPPGMLALDNMIYFARHHTESYTKFVLENSCRADEHECPFGRSSIRLTRLLAEILKVGELPTEQGKTYYPMFFTHDHPFEEFFCIGIMLLNKTWKEMRATTEDFVKVFSVVQEQITRALATEPPLMSLDKFRSKLAMLTYSEIMNLWQQEQSTREEWESQARPIIELREQVTPDIMDLIQQQRLQFLCEGTLFTKYSAKGHRIKDKFWYCRLSPSQKVFHYGDCEENATPSLEELPHKLPVIEIRSLATGRECPYMKDTRKAKSTASLAFSLIPDSNQEPLNFVASNDKIFDYWTDGISALLGKKMVSKETKNDLETLLSMEIKLRLLDTEGVDIPESPPPIPKEPPNYDFCYEFK
;
A
#
# COMPACT_ATOMS: atom_id res chain seq x y z
N MET A 1 62.82 -35.81 19.30
CA MET A 1 62.88 -37.18 18.76
C MET A 1 62.48 -38.15 19.88
N LYS A 2 61.60 -39.11 19.56
CA LYS A 2 61.09 -40.23 20.39
C LYS A 2 60.11 -39.81 21.49
N GLY A 3 58.89 -40.34 21.62
CA GLY A 3 58.25 -41.46 20.95
C GLY A 3 57.46 -42.31 21.96
N ALA A 4 56.16 -42.45 21.69
CA ALA A 4 55.28 -43.59 21.97
C ALA A 4 54.83 -43.95 23.41
N ARG A 5 53.50 -43.94 23.56
CA ARG A 5 52.67 -44.72 24.52
C ARG A 5 52.57 -46.20 24.12
N GLN A 6 52.49 -47.11 25.10
CA GLN A 6 51.74 -48.41 25.12
C GLN A 6 51.45 -48.70 26.61
N SER A 7 50.23 -48.64 27.16
CA SER A 7 48.97 -49.41 27.01
C SER A 7 48.85 -50.64 27.92
N LYS A 8 47.78 -50.70 28.75
CA LYS A 8 46.87 -51.85 29.00
C LYS A 8 45.71 -51.49 29.98
N PRO A 9 44.59 -52.26 30.04
CA PRO A 9 43.24 -51.71 29.80
C PRO A 9 42.16 -52.05 30.87
N GLY A 10 40.97 -51.48 30.68
CA GLY A 10 39.70 -51.79 31.37
C GLY A 10 38.93 -50.48 31.61
N THR A 11 37.68 -50.24 31.20
CA THR A 11 36.52 -51.11 30.96
C THR A 11 35.53 -50.29 30.11
N MET A 12 34.80 -50.90 29.16
CA MET A 12 33.79 -50.20 28.34
C MET A 12 32.56 -49.78 29.19
N PRO A 13 31.98 -48.58 29.03
CA PRO A 13 30.63 -48.28 29.51
C PRO A 13 29.58 -48.74 28.50
N GLY A 14 28.54 -49.37 29.01
CA GLY A 14 27.43 -49.95 28.25
C GLY A 14 26.66 -48.96 27.38
N THR A 15 26.13 -49.53 26.30
CA THR A 15 25.14 -48.94 25.38
C THR A 15 23.96 -48.36 26.17
N LYS A 16 23.75 -47.04 26.10
CA LYS A 16 22.51 -46.41 26.56
C LYS A 16 21.38 -46.90 25.67
N ASP A 17 20.42 -47.63 26.23
CA ASP A 17 19.21 -48.05 25.51
C ASP A 17 18.44 -46.80 25.07
N ALA A 18 18.32 -46.59 23.76
CA ALA A 18 17.71 -45.39 23.20
C ALA A 18 16.20 -45.29 23.48
N ASN A 19 15.57 -46.38 23.92
CA ASN A 19 14.12 -46.50 24.12
C ASN A 19 13.67 -46.27 25.55
N ILE A 20 14.59 -46.02 26.49
CA ILE A 20 14.25 -45.78 27.91
C ILE A 20 14.47 -44.31 28.23
N VAL A 21 13.42 -43.62 28.70
CA VAL A 21 13.46 -42.22 29.12
C VAL A 21 13.17 -42.10 30.62
N LYS A 22 13.99 -41.34 31.34
CA LYS A 22 13.84 -41.09 32.77
C LYS A 22 12.93 -39.89 32.99
N ILE A 23 11.79 -40.11 33.64
CA ILE A 23 10.77 -39.09 33.86
C ILE A 23 10.32 -39.08 35.32
N ALA A 24 9.72 -37.97 35.74
CA ALA A 24 8.98 -37.89 37.00
C ALA A 24 7.47 -37.94 36.71
N VAL A 25 6.72 -38.70 37.49
CA VAL A 25 5.26 -38.71 37.45
C VAL A 25 4.71 -38.17 38.77
N GLU A 26 3.92 -37.11 38.70
CA GLU A 26 3.26 -36.49 39.84
C GLU A 26 1.76 -36.82 39.88
N MET A 27 1.19 -36.77 41.08
CA MET A 27 -0.24 -36.86 41.33
C MET A 27 -0.58 -35.97 42.54
N ASP A 28 -1.71 -35.27 42.49
CA ASP A 28 -2.10 -34.35 43.56
C ASP A 28 -2.21 -35.07 44.91
N GLY A 29 -1.48 -34.58 45.91
CA GLY A 29 -1.45 -35.15 47.27
C GLY A 29 -0.58 -36.39 47.45
N GLN A 30 0.18 -36.82 46.43
CA GLN A 30 1.07 -37.97 46.49
C GLN A 30 2.54 -37.59 46.25
N VAL A 31 3.47 -38.45 46.70
CA VAL A 31 4.91 -38.25 46.43
C VAL A 31 5.20 -38.58 44.96
N PRO A 32 5.88 -37.69 44.20
CA PRO A 32 6.24 -37.93 42.82
C PRO A 32 7.12 -39.17 42.65
N GLN A 33 6.87 -39.94 41.58
CA GLN A 33 7.59 -41.17 41.26
C GLN A 33 8.58 -40.93 40.13
N LEU A 34 9.84 -41.33 40.32
CA LEU A 34 10.85 -41.33 39.26
C LEU A 34 10.84 -42.70 38.59
N ILE A 35 10.48 -42.75 37.31
CA ILE A 35 10.38 -44.00 36.55
C ILE A 35 11.27 -44.00 35.32
N GLU A 36 11.78 -45.18 34.98
CA GLU A 36 12.40 -45.46 33.69
C GLU A 36 11.28 -45.85 32.71
N PHE A 37 10.82 -44.88 31.93
CA PHE A 37 9.72 -45.04 30.98
C PHE A 37 10.24 -45.72 29.71
N ASP A 38 9.83 -46.98 29.54
CA ASP A 38 10.14 -47.77 28.36
C ASP A 38 9.16 -47.44 27.22
N GLN A 39 9.69 -46.89 26.12
CA GLN A 39 8.95 -46.51 24.92
C GLN A 39 8.36 -47.70 24.15
N GLN A 40 8.77 -48.95 24.45
CA GLN A 40 8.24 -50.15 23.81
C GLN A 40 7.12 -50.82 24.62
N ARG A 41 7.01 -50.50 25.91
CA ARG A 41 6.01 -51.10 26.80
C ARG A 41 4.65 -50.39 26.63
N PRO A 42 3.50 -51.09 26.57
CA PRO A 42 2.20 -50.43 26.44
C PRO A 42 1.94 -49.43 27.58
N LEU A 43 1.37 -48.27 27.25
CA LEU A 43 1.04 -47.22 28.23
C LEU A 43 0.12 -47.75 29.33
N THR A 44 -0.82 -48.63 28.97
CA THR A 44 -1.74 -49.28 29.91
C THR A 44 -1.02 -50.06 31.00
N ALA A 45 0.06 -50.75 30.66
CA ALA A 45 0.87 -51.51 31.63
C ALA A 45 1.68 -50.57 32.54
N ILE A 46 2.19 -49.46 32.00
CA ILE A 46 2.91 -48.43 32.78
C ILE A 46 1.95 -47.74 33.78
N ILE A 47 0.75 -47.39 33.31
CA ILE A 47 -0.29 -46.79 34.15
C ILE A 47 -0.73 -47.76 35.24
N GLN A 48 -0.89 -49.05 34.93
CA GLN A 48 -1.25 -50.07 35.92
C GLN A 48 -0.21 -50.18 37.05
N ASP A 49 1.08 -50.11 36.73
CA ASP A 49 2.15 -50.11 37.74
C ASP A 49 2.11 -48.84 38.61
N LEU A 50 1.89 -47.68 37.99
CA LEU A 50 1.76 -46.40 38.71
C LEU A 50 0.54 -46.40 39.65
N CYS A 51 -0.61 -46.86 39.16
CA CYS A 51 -1.82 -47.02 39.97
C CYS A 51 -1.61 -48.02 41.11
N SER A 52 -0.89 -49.13 40.87
CA SER A 52 -0.57 -50.10 41.93
C SER A 52 0.34 -49.50 43.00
N THR A 53 1.29 -48.65 42.60
CA THR A 53 2.23 -47.97 43.50
C THR A 53 1.52 -46.96 44.40
N TRP A 54 0.54 -46.22 43.87
CA TRP A 54 -0.27 -45.27 44.63
C TRP A 54 -1.58 -45.86 45.18
N ALA A 55 -1.77 -47.18 45.10
CA ALA A 55 -2.96 -47.91 45.55
C ALA A 55 -4.29 -47.33 45.01
N LEU A 56 -4.31 -46.92 43.74
CA LEU A 56 -5.49 -46.38 43.07
C LEU A 56 -6.38 -47.50 42.50
N PRO A 57 -7.71 -47.43 42.70
CA PRO A 57 -8.64 -48.38 42.09
C PRO A 57 -8.79 -48.14 40.58
N GLU A 58 -9.07 -49.18 39.81
CA GLU A 58 -9.45 -49.09 38.38
C GLU A 58 -8.44 -48.31 37.49
N PRO A 59 -7.27 -48.91 37.16
CA PRO A 59 -6.22 -48.24 36.37
C PRO A 59 -6.67 -47.72 35.00
N GLU A 60 -7.71 -48.31 34.42
CA GLU A 60 -8.35 -47.91 33.16
C GLU A 60 -9.02 -46.53 33.19
N GLN A 61 -9.25 -45.99 34.39
CA GLN A 61 -9.84 -44.66 34.58
C GLN A 61 -8.79 -43.54 34.64
N TYR A 62 -7.51 -43.87 34.47
CA TYR A 62 -6.41 -42.91 34.55
C TYR A 62 -5.64 -42.82 33.24
N SER A 63 -5.02 -41.67 33.01
CA SER A 63 -4.13 -41.40 31.88
C SER A 63 -3.00 -40.47 32.30
N LEU A 64 -1.93 -40.45 31.49
CA LEU A 64 -0.81 -39.55 31.66
C LEU A 64 -1.05 -38.26 30.87
N GLN A 65 -0.63 -37.14 31.45
CA GLN A 65 -0.75 -35.80 30.88
C GLN A 65 0.57 -35.04 31.09
N PHE A 66 0.94 -34.14 30.18
CA PHE A 66 2.11 -33.27 30.42
C PHE A 66 1.80 -32.26 31.53
N SER A 67 2.75 -32.01 32.44
CA SER A 67 2.56 -31.02 33.52
C SER A 67 2.60 -29.57 33.03
N ASP A 68 3.29 -29.31 31.91
CA ASP A 68 3.56 -27.95 31.40
C ASP A 68 2.54 -27.47 30.35
N ASN A 69 2.29 -26.15 30.36
CA ASN A 69 1.55 -25.19 29.50
C ASN A 69 0.32 -25.59 28.65
N ALA A 70 0.09 -26.86 28.28
CA ALA A 70 -1.09 -27.26 27.48
C ALA A 70 -1.89 -28.43 28.07
N LYS A 71 -1.40 -29.07 29.16
CA LYS A 71 -2.06 -30.23 29.79
C LYS A 71 -2.54 -31.27 28.73
N SER A 72 -1.73 -31.55 27.72
CA SER A 72 -2.11 -32.48 26.65
C SER A 72 -2.02 -33.93 27.13
N TYR A 73 -2.96 -34.76 26.70
CA TYR A 73 -3.01 -36.17 27.07
C TYR A 73 -1.98 -36.99 26.28
N ILE A 74 -1.37 -37.97 26.96
CA ILE A 74 -0.42 -38.88 26.36
C ILE A 74 -1.16 -40.12 25.86
N THR A 75 -0.90 -40.45 24.60
CA THR A 75 -1.47 -41.57 23.86
C THR A 75 -0.34 -42.38 23.25
N GLU A 76 -0.67 -43.57 22.75
CA GLU A 76 0.31 -44.40 22.04
C GLU A 76 0.89 -43.71 20.78
N LYS A 77 0.21 -42.68 20.26
CA LYS A 77 0.65 -41.93 19.07
C LYS A 77 1.68 -40.85 19.39
N ASN A 78 1.59 -40.20 20.56
CA ASN A 78 2.46 -39.06 20.93
C ASN A 78 3.48 -39.41 22.05
N ARG A 79 3.50 -40.64 22.55
CA ARG A 79 4.46 -41.11 23.58
C ARG A 79 5.94 -40.88 23.21
N ASN A 80 6.26 -40.84 21.92
CA ASN A 80 7.62 -40.62 21.44
C ASN A 80 8.13 -39.20 21.68
N ASP A 81 7.23 -38.24 21.99
CA ASP A 81 7.60 -36.86 22.28
C ASP A 81 8.17 -36.67 23.69
N ILE A 82 8.05 -37.69 24.54
CA ILE A 82 8.54 -37.70 25.92
C ILE A 82 10.08 -37.82 25.93
N LYS A 83 10.74 -36.86 26.58
CA LYS A 83 12.20 -36.82 26.72
C LYS A 83 12.63 -36.99 28.18
N ASN A 84 13.92 -37.30 28.36
CA ASN A 84 14.53 -37.39 29.69
C ASN A 84 14.35 -36.06 30.46
N GLY A 85 13.93 -36.16 31.71
CA GLY A 85 13.72 -35.03 32.61
C GLY A 85 12.32 -34.40 32.55
N TYR A 86 11.41 -34.95 31.73
CA TYR A 86 10.03 -34.46 31.69
C TYR A 86 9.27 -34.84 32.97
N VAL A 87 8.35 -33.97 33.36
CA VAL A 87 7.39 -34.20 34.44
C VAL A 87 6.02 -34.47 33.82
N LEU A 88 5.45 -35.61 34.15
CA LEU A 88 4.12 -36.03 33.72
C LEU A 88 3.19 -36.06 34.93
N ARG A 89 1.91 -35.88 34.70
CA ARG A 89 0.86 -35.96 35.72
C ARG A 89 -0.04 -37.15 35.45
N LEU A 90 -0.30 -37.95 36.46
CA LEU A 90 -1.35 -38.96 36.40
C LEU A 90 -2.69 -38.30 36.74
N THR A 91 -3.63 -38.32 35.80
CA THR A 91 -4.94 -37.68 35.91
C THR A 91 -6.04 -38.66 35.45
N LEU A 92 -7.30 -38.25 35.58
CA LEU A 92 -8.44 -39.04 35.09
C LEU A 92 -8.40 -39.15 33.55
N SER A 93 -8.82 -40.29 33.03
CA SER A 93 -8.86 -40.56 31.60
C SER A 93 -9.70 -39.51 30.84
N PRO A 94 -9.41 -39.23 29.56
CA PRO A 94 -10.15 -38.23 28.78
C PRO A 94 -11.66 -38.49 28.77
N ALA A 95 -12.07 -39.75 28.64
CA ALA A 95 -13.47 -40.16 28.66
C ALA A 95 -14.16 -39.90 30.00
N LYS A 96 -13.48 -40.17 31.13
CA LYS A 96 -14.02 -39.92 32.47
C LYS A 96 -14.05 -38.42 32.79
N THR A 97 -13.02 -37.69 32.39
CA THR A 97 -12.96 -36.22 32.52
C THR A 97 -14.05 -35.55 31.69
N ALA A 98 -14.30 -36.00 30.46
CA ALA A 98 -15.40 -35.51 29.62
C ALA A 98 -16.76 -35.77 30.28
N GLN A 99 -16.97 -36.97 30.84
CA GLN A 99 -18.21 -37.29 31.55
C GLN A 99 -18.42 -36.42 32.80
N ASP A 100 -17.39 -36.24 33.63
CA ASP A 100 -17.46 -35.37 34.82
C ASP A 100 -17.80 -33.91 34.46
N ILE A 101 -17.21 -33.39 33.38
CA ILE A 101 -17.54 -32.05 32.88
C ILE A 101 -19.00 -32.00 32.42
N LEU A 102 -19.47 -32.98 31.65
CA LEU A 102 -20.86 -33.02 31.20
C LEU A 102 -21.83 -33.10 32.37
N ASP A 103 -21.59 -33.96 33.35
CA ASP A 103 -22.46 -34.11 34.52
C ASP A 103 -22.55 -32.81 35.32
N LYS A 104 -21.41 -32.10 35.47
CA LYS A 104 -21.36 -30.77 36.11
C LYS A 104 -22.09 -29.71 35.31
N LEU A 105 -21.98 -29.70 33.97
CA LEU A 105 -22.72 -28.77 33.11
C LEU A 105 -24.24 -29.02 33.15
N HIS A 106 -24.68 -30.27 33.33
CA HIS A 106 -26.10 -30.59 33.51
C HIS A 106 -26.64 -30.26 34.91
N SER A 107 -25.77 -30.12 35.91
CA SER A 107 -26.18 -29.87 37.31
C SER A 107 -26.78 -28.49 37.56
N ASN A 108 -26.65 -27.54 36.61
CA ASN A 108 -27.15 -26.15 36.67
C ASN A 108 -26.72 -25.35 37.92
N LYS A 109 -25.70 -25.80 38.66
CA LYS A 109 -25.13 -25.06 39.79
C LYS A 109 -24.04 -24.10 39.29
N PRO A 110 -24.07 -22.80 39.65
CA PRO A 110 -23.18 -21.81 39.08
C PRO A 110 -21.69 -22.07 39.39
N ASP A 111 -21.36 -22.51 40.61
CA ASP A 111 -19.97 -22.75 41.02
C ASP A 111 -19.36 -23.99 40.33
N ASP A 112 -20.11 -25.09 40.30
CA ASP A 112 -19.69 -26.34 39.63
C ASP A 112 -19.54 -26.14 38.12
N MET A 113 -20.39 -25.28 37.55
CA MET A 113 -20.39 -24.95 36.13
C MET A 113 -19.23 -24.04 35.72
N ARG A 114 -18.89 -23.02 36.52
CA ARG A 114 -17.70 -22.18 36.25
C ARG A 114 -16.44 -23.03 36.26
N ALA A 115 -16.28 -23.90 37.26
CA ALA A 115 -15.15 -24.82 37.34
C ALA A 115 -15.12 -25.82 36.17
N ALA A 116 -16.29 -26.30 35.72
CA ALA A 116 -16.38 -27.18 34.56
C ALA A 116 -16.01 -26.48 33.24
N LEU A 117 -16.44 -25.23 33.03
CA LEU A 117 -16.13 -24.45 31.83
C LEU A 117 -14.66 -24.02 31.76
N ASP A 118 -14.05 -23.63 32.88
CA ASP A 118 -12.62 -23.30 32.96
C ASP A 118 -11.75 -24.52 32.64
N ARG A 119 -12.15 -25.68 33.18
CA ARG A 119 -11.52 -26.96 32.87
C ARG A 119 -11.75 -27.38 31.43
N LEU A 120 -12.93 -27.11 30.87
CA LEU A 120 -13.27 -27.40 29.48
C LEU A 120 -12.39 -26.57 28.53
N GLN A 121 -12.29 -25.25 28.75
CA GLN A 121 -11.46 -24.34 27.95
C GLN A 121 -9.99 -24.76 27.94
N THR A 122 -9.45 -25.20 29.09
CA THR A 122 -8.06 -25.66 29.12
C THR A 122 -7.85 -26.94 28.30
N LEU A 123 -8.84 -27.84 28.32
CA LEU A 123 -8.73 -29.16 27.71
C LEU A 123 -9.24 -29.20 26.26
N SER A 124 -10.02 -28.22 25.80
CA SER A 124 -10.57 -28.17 24.44
C SER A 124 -9.49 -28.06 23.37
N SER A 125 -8.34 -27.50 23.71
CA SER A 125 -7.15 -27.49 22.84
C SER A 125 -6.51 -28.87 22.61
N ASP A 126 -6.81 -29.88 23.44
CA ASP A 126 -6.28 -31.24 23.29
C ASP A 126 -7.18 -32.11 22.40
N TYR A 127 -6.61 -32.66 21.32
CA TYR A 127 -7.34 -33.50 20.36
C TYR A 127 -7.97 -34.76 21.00
N THR A 128 -7.27 -35.41 21.94
CA THR A 128 -7.72 -36.66 22.55
C THR A 128 -8.95 -36.42 23.43
N PHE A 129 -8.92 -35.34 24.21
CA PHE A 129 -10.06 -34.91 24.99
C PHE A 129 -11.21 -34.44 24.10
N ALA A 130 -10.93 -33.60 23.09
CA ALA A 130 -11.94 -33.09 22.17
C ALA A 130 -12.73 -34.22 21.49
N LEU A 131 -12.03 -35.28 21.05
CA LEU A 131 -12.64 -36.46 20.45
C LEU A 131 -13.62 -37.17 21.39
N GLU A 132 -13.22 -37.43 22.63
CA GLU A 132 -14.08 -38.09 23.63
C GLU A 132 -15.28 -37.22 24.03
N PHE A 133 -15.06 -35.92 24.20
CA PHE A 133 -16.11 -34.96 24.52
C PHE A 133 -17.16 -34.86 23.40
N ILE A 134 -16.70 -34.88 22.14
CA ILE A 134 -17.57 -34.87 20.95
C ILE A 134 -18.34 -36.18 20.80
N ASN A 135 -17.70 -37.33 21.00
CA ASN A 135 -18.35 -38.65 20.96
C ASN A 135 -19.50 -38.77 21.97
N LYS A 136 -19.39 -38.06 23.10
CA LYS A 136 -20.44 -37.95 24.13
C LYS A 136 -21.48 -36.86 23.85
N GLN A 137 -21.53 -36.31 22.64
CA GLN A 137 -22.44 -35.23 22.23
C GLN A 137 -22.28 -33.94 23.03
N GLY A 138 -21.10 -33.68 23.60
CA GLY A 138 -20.86 -32.46 24.38
C GLY A 138 -20.97 -31.17 23.55
N HIS A 139 -20.59 -31.21 22.28
CA HIS A 139 -20.74 -30.08 21.35
C HIS A 139 -22.22 -29.67 21.16
N GLN A 140 -23.15 -30.63 21.08
CA GLN A 140 -24.59 -30.36 20.96
C GLN A 140 -25.15 -29.72 22.24
N LEU A 141 -24.64 -30.14 23.40
CA LEU A 141 -24.98 -29.51 24.67
C LEU A 141 -24.55 -28.04 24.67
N LEU A 142 -23.32 -27.72 24.25
CA LEU A 142 -22.84 -26.33 24.17
C LEU A 142 -23.69 -25.49 23.20
N ILE A 143 -24.10 -26.04 22.06
CA ILE A 143 -25.01 -25.37 21.11
C ILE A 143 -26.35 -25.06 21.77
N ASN A 144 -26.97 -26.06 22.40
CA ASN A 144 -28.25 -25.90 23.09
C ASN A 144 -28.15 -24.89 24.24
N MET A 145 -27.03 -24.88 24.96
CA MET A 145 -26.74 -23.93 26.05
C MET A 145 -26.64 -22.48 25.53
N VAL A 146 -26.00 -22.25 24.39
CA VAL A 146 -25.91 -20.93 23.76
C VAL A 146 -27.28 -20.50 23.24
N GLU A 147 -28.02 -21.40 22.56
CA GLU A 147 -29.33 -21.09 21.98
C GLU A 147 -30.43 -20.84 23.02
N ALA A 148 -30.43 -21.61 24.12
CA ALA A 148 -31.39 -21.44 25.20
C ALA A 148 -31.20 -20.10 25.92
N GLY A 149 -30.03 -19.48 25.77
CA GLY A 149 -29.72 -18.18 26.37
C GLY A 149 -29.59 -18.23 27.89
N THR A 150 -29.30 -19.41 28.45
CA THR A 150 -29.12 -19.65 29.89
C THR A 150 -27.83 -19.01 30.44
N TYR A 151 -26.86 -18.71 29.57
CA TYR A 151 -25.56 -18.16 29.95
C TYR A 151 -25.33 -16.75 29.42
N THR A 152 -24.84 -15.88 30.30
CA THR A 152 -24.46 -14.49 30.02
C THR A 152 -23.10 -14.18 30.67
N GLY A 153 -22.39 -13.19 30.13
CA GLY A 153 -21.07 -12.76 30.65
C GLY A 153 -19.98 -13.83 30.49
N ASP A 154 -19.09 -13.96 31.48
CA ASP A 154 -17.92 -14.87 31.49
C ASP A 154 -18.24 -16.31 31.08
N HIS A 155 -19.38 -16.85 31.52
CA HIS A 155 -19.77 -18.24 31.20
C HIS A 155 -19.99 -18.44 29.71
N LEU A 156 -20.56 -17.44 29.02
CA LEU A 156 -20.73 -17.49 27.58
C LEU A 156 -19.39 -17.36 26.86
N ALA A 157 -18.48 -16.51 27.33
CA ALA A 157 -17.14 -16.36 26.77
C ALA A 157 -16.38 -17.70 26.79
N LEU A 158 -16.33 -18.35 27.96
CA LEU A 158 -15.68 -19.65 28.14
C LEU A 158 -16.34 -20.74 27.29
N THR A 159 -17.68 -20.73 27.19
CA THR A 159 -18.44 -21.67 26.36
C THR A 159 -18.09 -21.52 24.88
N LEU A 160 -18.07 -20.29 24.37
CA LEU A 160 -17.77 -20.01 22.97
C LEU A 160 -16.31 -20.30 22.63
N GLN A 161 -15.36 -19.92 23.49
CA GLN A 161 -13.95 -20.24 23.28
C GLN A 161 -13.72 -21.75 23.27
N SER A 162 -14.25 -22.47 24.26
CA SER A 162 -14.16 -23.93 24.31
C SER A 162 -14.77 -24.56 23.05
N PHE A 163 -15.90 -24.03 22.58
CA PHE A 163 -16.55 -24.51 21.37
C PHE A 163 -15.69 -24.28 20.12
N VAL A 164 -15.07 -23.11 19.97
CA VAL A 164 -14.15 -22.82 18.85
C VAL A 164 -13.00 -23.81 18.84
N GLU A 165 -12.31 -23.99 19.97
CA GLU A 165 -11.17 -24.91 20.08
C GLU A 165 -11.58 -26.37 19.77
N LEU A 166 -12.77 -26.81 20.21
CA LEU A 166 -13.28 -28.14 19.88
C LEU A 166 -13.52 -28.33 18.37
N MET A 167 -14.03 -27.30 17.71
CA MET A 167 -14.33 -27.34 16.28
C MET A 167 -13.08 -27.21 15.41
N ASP A 168 -12.03 -26.53 15.89
CA ASP A 168 -10.75 -26.37 15.19
C ASP A 168 -10.02 -27.70 14.94
N HIS A 169 -10.27 -28.73 15.75
CA HIS A 169 -9.77 -30.09 15.51
C HIS A 169 -10.36 -30.77 14.26
N GLY A 170 -11.43 -30.21 13.69
CA GLY A 170 -12.07 -30.75 12.47
C GLY A 170 -12.81 -32.09 12.67
N ILE A 171 -13.13 -32.46 13.91
CA ILE A 171 -13.81 -33.72 14.25
C ILE A 171 -15.30 -33.64 13.86
N VAL A 172 -15.93 -32.48 14.03
CA VAL A 172 -17.30 -32.20 13.61
C VAL A 172 -17.28 -31.03 12.63
N LEU A 173 -18.10 -31.12 11.58
CA LEU A 173 -18.24 -30.06 10.61
C LEU A 173 -19.07 -28.90 11.19
N TRP A 174 -18.70 -27.68 10.82
CA TRP A 174 -19.37 -26.44 11.18
C TRP A 174 -20.83 -26.33 10.72
N ASP A 175 -21.25 -27.25 9.85
CA ASP A 175 -22.60 -27.37 9.29
C ASP A 175 -23.71 -27.67 10.30
N ILE A 176 -23.35 -28.04 11.53
CA ILE A 176 -24.30 -28.30 12.63
C ILE A 176 -24.92 -27.01 13.20
N LEU A 177 -24.39 -25.83 12.87
CA LEU A 177 -24.82 -24.56 13.46
C LEU A 177 -26.01 -23.95 12.71
N GLU A 178 -27.12 -23.74 13.42
CA GLU A 178 -28.31 -23.10 12.87
C GLU A 178 -28.23 -21.56 12.93
N PRO A 179 -28.97 -20.84 12.07
CA PRO A 179 -29.03 -19.36 12.09
C PRO A 179 -29.42 -18.77 13.45
N LYS A 180 -30.17 -19.55 14.26
CA LYS A 180 -30.59 -19.18 15.61
C LYS A 180 -29.41 -19.06 16.57
N PHE A 181 -28.46 -20.00 16.52
CA PHE A 181 -27.22 -19.95 17.28
C PHE A 181 -26.39 -18.71 16.90
N VAL A 182 -26.19 -18.47 15.59
CA VAL A 182 -25.43 -17.32 15.08
C VAL A 182 -26.07 -16.00 15.51
N GLY A 183 -27.40 -15.89 15.39
CA GLY A 183 -28.14 -14.70 15.83
C GLY A 183 -28.04 -14.44 17.33
N ARG A 184 -28.00 -15.49 18.16
CA ARG A 184 -27.85 -15.33 19.62
C ARG A 184 -26.45 -14.89 20.01
N VAL A 185 -25.42 -15.48 19.40
CA VAL A 185 -24.02 -15.08 19.60
C VAL A 185 -23.79 -13.63 19.17
N ALA A 186 -24.33 -13.25 18.01
CA ALA A 186 -24.23 -11.87 17.50
C ALA A 186 -24.92 -10.82 18.40
N ASN A 187 -25.94 -11.22 19.18
CA ASN A 187 -26.72 -10.30 20.03
C ASN A 187 -26.15 -10.09 21.44
N GLN A 188 -25.14 -10.87 21.85
CA GLN A 188 -24.55 -10.81 23.19
C GLN A 188 -23.50 -9.69 23.24
N SER A 189 -23.90 -8.54 23.79
CA SER A 189 -23.31 -7.23 23.46
C SER A 189 -22.63 -6.49 24.64
N GLN A 190 -22.27 -7.19 25.72
CA GLN A 190 -21.79 -6.53 26.94
C GLN A 190 -20.27 -6.58 27.18
N LEU A 191 -19.50 -7.50 26.57
CA LEU A 191 -18.06 -7.65 26.81
C LEU A 191 -17.27 -7.76 25.49
N THR A 192 -16.15 -7.04 25.38
CA THR A 192 -15.29 -6.99 24.17
C THR A 192 -14.69 -8.35 23.81
N GLU A 193 -14.34 -9.18 24.80
CA GLU A 193 -13.82 -10.54 24.58
C GLU A 193 -14.88 -11.48 23.97
N ILE A 194 -16.14 -11.33 24.36
CA ILE A 194 -17.27 -12.08 23.79
C ILE A 194 -17.51 -11.65 22.35
N GLN A 195 -17.41 -10.35 22.06
CA GLN A 195 -17.54 -9.83 20.69
C GLN A 195 -16.44 -10.38 19.78
N GLN A 196 -15.20 -10.44 20.26
CA GLN A 196 -14.07 -10.95 19.48
C GLN A 196 -14.27 -12.43 19.14
N SER A 197 -14.61 -13.22 20.16
CA SER A 197 -14.86 -14.66 20.01
C SER A 197 -16.06 -14.93 19.10
N ALA A 198 -17.11 -14.11 19.19
CA ALA A 198 -18.27 -14.17 18.33
C ALA A 198 -17.94 -13.89 16.86
N VAL A 199 -17.17 -12.82 16.58
CA VAL A 199 -16.77 -12.47 15.20
C VAL A 199 -15.79 -13.51 14.64
N ALA A 200 -14.84 -13.99 15.44
CA ALA A 200 -13.93 -15.06 15.04
C ALA A 200 -14.67 -16.36 14.68
N LEU A 201 -15.67 -16.74 15.49
CA LEU A 201 -16.55 -17.88 15.22
C LEU A 201 -17.32 -17.72 13.90
N ILE A 202 -17.86 -16.52 13.66
CA ILE A 202 -18.52 -16.17 12.40
C ILE A 202 -17.54 -16.28 11.22
N ASN A 203 -16.32 -15.76 11.36
CA ASN A 203 -15.29 -15.83 10.33
C ASN A 203 -14.90 -17.29 10.02
N ALA A 204 -14.72 -18.12 11.05
CA ALA A 204 -14.44 -19.54 10.91
C ALA A 204 -15.55 -20.27 10.17
N LEU A 205 -16.82 -19.98 10.52
CA LEU A 205 -17.99 -20.50 9.81
C LEU A 205 -17.97 -20.16 8.32
N PHE A 206 -17.65 -18.91 7.96
CA PHE A 206 -17.56 -18.49 6.56
C PHE A 206 -16.43 -19.18 5.80
N LEU A 207 -15.25 -19.32 6.43
CA LEU A 207 -14.08 -19.95 5.83
C LEU A 207 -14.26 -21.46 5.61
N LYS A 208 -14.97 -22.13 6.53
CA LYS A 208 -15.16 -23.59 6.50
C LYS A 208 -16.45 -24.02 5.81
N ALA A 209 -17.34 -23.09 5.45
CA ALA A 209 -18.55 -23.39 4.70
C ALA A 209 -18.24 -23.79 3.24
N GLU A 210 -18.33 -25.09 2.95
CA GLU A 210 -18.07 -25.66 1.62
C GLU A 210 -19.05 -25.16 0.55
N SER A 211 -20.31 -24.88 0.92
CA SER A 211 -21.36 -24.43 0.00
C SER A 211 -21.51 -22.91 -0.03
N ILE A 212 -21.51 -22.34 -1.25
CA ILE A 212 -21.79 -20.91 -1.47
C ILE A 212 -23.19 -20.52 -1.02
N THR A 213 -24.18 -21.42 -1.13
CA THR A 213 -25.55 -21.19 -0.66
C THR A 213 -25.58 -20.97 0.85
N LYS A 214 -24.82 -21.78 1.61
CA LYS A 214 -24.69 -21.62 3.07
C LYS A 214 -23.99 -20.30 3.41
N ARG A 215 -22.91 -19.95 2.71
CA ARG A 215 -22.23 -18.65 2.87
C ARG A 215 -23.18 -17.47 2.63
N LYS A 216 -24.04 -17.54 1.61
CA LYS A 216 -25.07 -16.51 1.35
C LYS A 216 -26.13 -16.45 2.44
N THR A 217 -26.60 -17.58 2.98
CA THR A 217 -27.57 -17.60 4.09
C THR A 217 -26.97 -17.02 5.38
N LEU A 218 -25.72 -17.36 5.69
CA LEU A 218 -24.98 -16.77 6.81
C LEU A 218 -24.81 -15.27 6.61
N ALA A 219 -24.44 -14.83 5.41
CA ALA A 219 -24.30 -13.41 5.07
C ALA A 219 -25.62 -12.65 5.20
N ALA A 220 -26.73 -13.22 4.71
CA ALA A 220 -28.05 -12.62 4.86
C ALA A 220 -28.45 -12.46 6.34
N THR A 221 -28.05 -13.41 7.19
CA THR A 221 -28.27 -13.34 8.64
C THR A 221 -27.44 -12.20 9.25
N LEU A 222 -26.15 -12.10 8.92
CA LEU A 222 -25.26 -11.04 9.42
C LEU A 222 -25.62 -9.64 8.93
N SER A 223 -26.02 -9.53 7.66
CA SER A 223 -26.49 -8.30 7.04
C SER A 223 -27.88 -7.90 7.52
N SER A 224 -28.56 -8.71 8.35
CA SER A 224 -29.81 -8.33 8.96
C SER A 224 -29.64 -7.04 9.77
N ARG A 225 -30.62 -6.13 9.66
CA ARG A 225 -30.60 -4.82 10.30
C ARG A 225 -30.25 -4.88 11.80
N HIS A 226 -30.67 -5.94 12.49
CA HIS A 226 -30.40 -6.13 13.91
C HIS A 226 -28.91 -6.42 14.17
N ILE A 227 -28.31 -7.40 13.48
CA ILE A 227 -26.90 -7.77 13.68
C ILE A 227 -25.97 -6.67 13.19
N ARG A 228 -26.27 -6.05 12.05
CA ARG A 228 -25.54 -4.86 11.59
C ARG A 228 -25.54 -3.74 12.61
N ASN A 229 -26.70 -3.44 13.22
CA ASN A 229 -26.78 -2.44 14.27
C ASN A 229 -25.95 -2.83 15.50
N VAL A 230 -25.86 -4.13 15.84
CA VAL A 230 -24.98 -4.57 16.93
C VAL A 230 -23.51 -4.37 16.58
N ILE A 231 -23.05 -4.73 15.37
CA ILE A 231 -21.66 -4.49 14.94
C ILE A 231 -21.35 -2.99 14.95
N VAL A 232 -22.23 -2.17 14.39
CA VAL A 232 -22.05 -0.71 14.33
C VAL A 232 -22.08 -0.07 15.72
N THR A 233 -23.08 -0.38 16.55
CA THR A 233 -23.26 0.27 17.86
C THR A 233 -22.31 -0.29 18.92
N ALA A 234 -22.08 -1.60 18.94
CA ALA A 234 -21.33 -2.26 20.00
C ALA A 234 -19.83 -2.38 19.70
N VAL A 235 -19.42 -2.44 18.42
CA VAL A 235 -18.01 -2.58 18.03
C VAL A 235 -17.44 -1.29 17.44
N LEU A 236 -18.16 -0.58 16.56
CA LEU A 236 -17.62 0.61 15.87
C LEU A 236 -17.85 1.94 16.60
N GLN A 237 -18.99 2.11 17.30
CA GLN A 237 -19.36 3.39 17.94
C GLN A 237 -18.93 3.50 19.41
N ARG A 238 -18.88 2.39 20.17
CA ARG A 238 -18.42 2.40 21.57
C ARG A 238 -16.89 2.47 21.71
N SER A 239 -16.15 2.03 20.70
CA SER A 239 -14.68 1.96 20.70
C SER A 239 -14.00 3.26 20.25
N GLN A 240 -14.58 4.43 20.54
CA GLN A 240 -14.03 5.74 20.13
C GLN A 240 -12.58 6.01 20.61
N GLN A 241 -11.99 5.14 21.43
CA GLN A 241 -10.59 5.21 21.86
C GLN A 241 -9.72 3.99 21.46
N HIS A 242 -10.00 3.36 20.31
CA HIS A 242 -9.26 2.25 19.66
C HIS A 242 -9.91 0.88 19.79
N VAL A 243 -10.25 0.30 18.63
CA VAL A 243 -10.47 -1.13 18.47
C VAL A 243 -9.11 -1.82 18.65
N GLY A 244 -9.01 -2.80 19.55
CA GLY A 244 -7.76 -3.56 19.75
C GLY A 244 -7.29 -4.22 18.45
N THR A 245 -5.98 -4.47 18.33
CA THR A 245 -5.36 -5.03 17.12
C THR A 245 -6.00 -6.32 16.63
N GLU A 246 -6.43 -7.18 17.56
CA GLU A 246 -7.06 -8.45 17.27
C GLU A 246 -8.50 -8.28 16.75
N MET A 247 -9.32 -7.43 17.41
CA MET A 247 -10.65 -7.12 16.91
C MET A 247 -10.61 -6.43 15.53
N ALA A 248 -9.62 -5.56 15.29
CA ALA A 248 -9.41 -4.94 13.98
C ALA A 248 -9.11 -5.99 12.89
N HIS A 249 -8.29 -6.99 13.22
CA HIS A 249 -8.05 -8.13 12.34
C HIS A 249 -9.33 -8.93 12.07
N GLN A 250 -10.12 -9.24 13.10
CA GLN A 250 -11.38 -9.98 12.93
C GLN A 250 -12.40 -9.23 12.06
N LEU A 251 -12.48 -7.90 12.18
CA LEU A 251 -13.32 -7.06 11.31
C LEU A 251 -12.82 -7.01 9.87
N TYR A 252 -11.50 -6.96 9.67
CA TYR A 252 -10.89 -7.08 8.34
C TYR A 252 -11.25 -8.41 7.69
N VAL A 253 -11.05 -9.53 8.39
CA VAL A 253 -11.40 -10.87 7.90
C VAL A 253 -12.88 -10.94 7.52
N LEU A 254 -13.76 -10.46 8.41
CA LEU A 254 -15.20 -10.45 8.16
C LEU A 254 -15.55 -9.63 6.90
N GLN A 255 -14.98 -8.43 6.77
CA GLN A 255 -15.23 -7.58 5.61
C GLN A 255 -14.76 -8.25 4.31
N THR A 256 -13.56 -8.83 4.30
CA THR A 256 -13.04 -9.56 3.13
C THR A 256 -13.95 -10.72 2.75
N LEU A 257 -14.41 -11.50 3.73
CA LEU A 257 -15.32 -12.63 3.48
C LEU A 257 -16.67 -12.18 2.92
N LEU A 258 -17.23 -11.09 3.42
CA LEU A 258 -18.48 -10.51 2.90
C LEU A 258 -18.31 -9.98 1.48
N LEU A 259 -17.21 -9.28 1.20
CA LEU A 259 -16.91 -8.77 -0.14
C LEU A 259 -16.68 -9.91 -1.15
N ASN A 260 -16.05 -11.01 -0.74
CA ASN A 260 -15.80 -12.17 -1.60
C ASN A 260 -17.07 -12.91 -2.04
N LEU A 261 -18.23 -12.65 -1.43
CA LEU A 261 -19.51 -13.14 -1.92
C LEU A 261 -19.88 -12.53 -3.28
N LEU A 262 -19.31 -11.37 -3.62
CA LEU A 262 -19.51 -10.70 -4.91
C LEU A 262 -18.75 -11.39 -6.04
N GLU A 263 -17.77 -12.24 -5.74
CA GLU A 263 -16.91 -12.89 -6.75
C GLU A 263 -17.72 -13.77 -7.71
N GLU A 264 -18.74 -14.46 -7.23
CA GLU A 264 -19.65 -15.27 -8.08
C GLU A 264 -20.35 -14.41 -9.13
N ARG A 265 -20.68 -13.16 -8.79
CA ARG A 265 -21.32 -12.22 -9.71
C ARG A 265 -20.32 -11.56 -10.65
N ARG A 266 -19.00 -11.70 -10.42
CA ARG A 266 -17.96 -11.14 -11.31
C ARG A 266 -17.72 -11.97 -12.56
N VAL A 267 -18.32 -13.15 -12.67
CA VAL A 267 -18.21 -14.01 -13.84
C VAL A 267 -18.82 -13.33 -15.07
N GLY A 268 -18.17 -13.52 -16.22
CA GLY A 268 -18.64 -13.03 -17.51
C GLY A 268 -20.04 -13.54 -17.86
N VAL A 269 -20.83 -12.69 -18.49
CA VAL A 269 -22.22 -12.97 -18.85
C VAL A 269 -22.27 -13.67 -20.22
N ASP A 270 -23.00 -14.79 -20.31
CA ASP A 270 -23.29 -15.42 -21.61
C ASP A 270 -24.14 -14.46 -22.46
N PRO A 271 -23.78 -14.20 -23.73
CA PRO A 271 -24.60 -13.40 -24.63
C PRO A 271 -26.06 -13.87 -24.75
N ASN A 272 -26.36 -15.12 -24.39
CA ASN A 272 -27.69 -15.72 -24.37
C ASN A 272 -28.45 -15.63 -23.04
N ASP A 273 -27.84 -15.07 -22.00
CA ASP A 273 -28.44 -14.92 -20.69
C ASP A 273 -29.70 -14.03 -20.75
N VAL A 274 -30.82 -14.58 -20.30
CA VAL A 274 -32.13 -13.91 -20.34
C VAL A 274 -32.24 -12.83 -19.26
N GLU A 275 -31.73 -13.10 -18.05
CA GLU A 275 -31.77 -12.18 -16.90
C GLU A 275 -30.96 -10.91 -17.20
N ALA A 276 -29.77 -11.07 -17.79
CA ALA A 276 -28.93 -9.94 -18.18
C ALA A 276 -29.57 -9.10 -19.30
N ARG A 277 -30.18 -9.75 -20.31
CA ARG A 277 -30.90 -9.02 -21.37
C ARG A 277 -32.07 -8.21 -20.82
N GLU A 278 -32.85 -8.79 -19.90
CA GLU A 278 -33.97 -8.09 -19.26
C GLU A 278 -33.49 -6.89 -18.43
N ARG A 279 -32.40 -7.03 -17.67
CA ARG A 279 -31.78 -5.92 -16.94
C ARG A 279 -31.29 -4.81 -17.89
N ILE A 280 -30.61 -5.15 -18.99
CA ILE A 280 -30.15 -4.13 -19.94
C ILE A 280 -31.34 -3.37 -20.56
N LEU A 281 -32.43 -4.07 -20.88
CA LEU A 281 -33.67 -3.44 -21.35
C LEU A 281 -34.29 -2.53 -20.29
N GLU A 282 -34.24 -2.92 -19.02
CA GLU A 282 -34.71 -2.11 -17.90
C GLU A 282 -33.90 -0.82 -17.73
N LEU A 283 -32.56 -0.88 -17.82
CA LEU A 283 -31.71 0.31 -17.77
C LEU A 283 -32.10 1.35 -18.82
N ARG A 284 -32.32 0.87 -20.05
CA ARG A 284 -32.80 1.71 -21.16
C ARG A 284 -34.15 2.33 -20.85
N ARG A 285 -35.10 1.52 -20.37
CA ARG A 285 -36.46 1.98 -20.03
C ARG A 285 -36.43 3.06 -18.97
N ILE A 286 -35.65 2.88 -17.89
CA ILE A 286 -35.52 3.87 -16.82
C ILE A 286 -34.87 5.16 -17.33
N ALA A 287 -33.93 5.10 -18.29
CA ALA A 287 -33.27 6.29 -18.81
C ALA A 287 -34.13 7.14 -19.74
N PHE A 288 -34.94 6.50 -20.60
CA PHE A 288 -35.59 7.19 -21.73
C PHE A 288 -37.12 7.17 -21.73
N ASP A 289 -37.76 6.29 -20.96
CA ASP A 289 -39.22 6.13 -20.96
C ASP A 289 -39.90 6.86 -19.76
N VAL A 290 -39.18 7.73 -19.05
CA VAL A 290 -39.66 8.44 -17.83
C VAL A 290 -40.49 9.69 -18.15
N GLU A 291 -40.42 10.23 -19.36
CA GLU A 291 -41.28 11.33 -19.79
C GLU A 291 -42.34 10.83 -20.78
N GLY A 292 -43.61 10.96 -20.39
CA GLY A 292 -44.74 10.75 -21.28
C GLY A 292 -44.69 11.77 -22.42
N ASP A 293 -44.15 11.36 -23.57
CA ASP A 293 -44.32 12.10 -24.82
C ASP A 293 -45.76 11.90 -25.32
N GLY A 294 -46.67 12.63 -24.69
CA GLY A 294 -48.02 12.89 -25.15
C GLY A 294 -48.04 13.96 -26.24
N SER A 295 -47.16 13.93 -27.25
CA SER A 295 -47.36 14.68 -28.50
C SER A 295 -46.40 14.27 -29.62
N CYS A 296 -46.48 13.02 -30.10
CA CYS A 296 -46.26 12.77 -31.53
C CYS A 296 -46.92 11.47 -32.02
N SER A 297 -47.97 11.69 -32.82
CA SER A 297 -48.53 10.83 -33.86
C SER A 297 -48.75 9.33 -33.57
N THR A 298 -50.05 9.02 -33.41
CA THR A 298 -50.69 7.86 -34.04
C THR A 298 -50.04 7.49 -35.38
N THR A 299 -49.28 6.40 -35.40
CA THR A 299 -49.29 5.32 -36.41
C THR A 299 -48.09 4.37 -36.21
N SER A 300 -48.35 3.09 -36.48
CA SER A 300 -47.39 2.01 -36.76
C SER A 300 -46.89 1.14 -35.59
N SER A 301 -47.50 -0.03 -35.53
CA SER A 301 -47.09 -1.26 -34.88
C SER A 301 -45.77 -1.84 -35.44
N GLY A 302 -44.68 -1.04 -35.48
CA GLY A 302 -43.48 -1.37 -36.26
C GLY A 302 -42.12 -0.85 -35.77
N ARG A 303 -41.92 -0.54 -34.47
CA ARG A 303 -40.57 -0.26 -33.93
C ARG A 303 -39.74 -1.54 -33.79
N LYS A 304 -39.33 -2.18 -34.90
CA LYS A 304 -38.36 -3.28 -34.89
C LYS A 304 -36.95 -2.76 -35.23
N GLY A 305 -36.03 -2.91 -34.28
CA GLY A 305 -34.57 -2.95 -34.50
C GLY A 305 -33.79 -1.64 -34.37
N GLY A 306 -34.17 -0.57 -35.08
CA GLY A 306 -33.29 0.60 -35.25
C GLY A 306 -33.23 1.61 -34.08
N GLY A 307 -34.24 1.64 -33.20
CA GLY A 307 -34.30 2.58 -32.07
C GLY A 307 -33.39 2.18 -30.91
N TYR A 308 -33.36 0.88 -30.59
CA TYR A 308 -32.61 0.37 -29.44
C TYR A 308 -31.11 0.56 -29.57
N ALA A 309 -30.54 0.36 -30.75
CA ALA A 309 -29.11 0.57 -30.97
C ALA A 309 -28.69 2.04 -30.76
N LYS A 310 -29.56 3.00 -31.10
CA LYS A 310 -29.31 4.43 -30.83
C LYS A 310 -29.37 4.72 -29.33
N ASP A 311 -30.32 4.12 -28.63
CA ASP A 311 -30.46 4.29 -27.18
C ASP A 311 -29.27 3.67 -26.43
N TYR A 312 -28.79 2.50 -26.85
CA TYR A 312 -27.58 1.88 -26.28
C TYR A 312 -26.30 2.67 -26.58
N LYS A 313 -26.22 3.30 -27.76
CA LYS A 313 -25.17 4.28 -28.05
C LYS A 313 -25.23 5.48 -27.11
N LYS A 314 -26.42 6.03 -26.88
CA LYS A 314 -26.63 7.14 -25.93
C LYS A 314 -26.33 6.76 -24.47
N LEU A 315 -26.51 5.48 -24.11
CA LEU A 315 -26.10 4.93 -22.83
C LEU A 315 -24.58 4.72 -22.73
N GLY A 316 -23.83 4.86 -23.82
CA GLY A 316 -22.37 4.72 -23.82
C GLY A 316 -21.87 3.28 -23.70
N PHE A 317 -22.62 2.30 -24.20
CA PHE A 317 -22.09 0.95 -24.44
C PHE A 317 -21.11 0.95 -25.61
N GLN A 318 -20.14 0.04 -25.63
CA GLN A 318 -19.22 -0.12 -26.75
C GLN A 318 -19.92 -0.87 -27.90
N ASN A 319 -20.55 -2.01 -27.60
CA ASN A 319 -21.38 -2.71 -28.57
C ASN A 319 -22.83 -2.19 -28.53
N HIS A 320 -23.11 -1.18 -29.34
CA HIS A 320 -24.45 -0.59 -29.43
C HIS A 320 -25.51 -1.56 -29.99
N THR A 321 -25.09 -2.56 -30.78
CA THR A 321 -26.03 -3.54 -31.38
C THR A 321 -26.37 -4.65 -30.42
N ASN A 322 -25.43 -5.07 -29.59
CA ASN A 322 -25.58 -6.14 -28.62
C ASN A 322 -24.81 -5.82 -27.31
N PRO A 323 -25.36 -4.93 -26.45
CA PRO A 323 -24.66 -4.44 -25.26
C PRO A 323 -24.33 -5.51 -24.22
N ILE A 324 -24.93 -6.71 -24.30
CA ILE A 324 -24.60 -7.83 -23.42
C ILE A 324 -23.15 -8.31 -23.59
N GLU A 325 -22.58 -8.16 -24.79
CA GLU A 325 -21.21 -8.59 -25.08
C GLU A 325 -20.17 -7.78 -24.28
N ASP A 326 -20.48 -6.54 -23.90
CA ASP A 326 -19.62 -5.71 -23.05
C ASP A 326 -19.43 -6.33 -21.64
N PHE A 327 -20.30 -7.26 -21.23
CA PHE A 327 -20.24 -7.96 -19.95
C PHE A 327 -19.64 -9.37 -20.05
N GLY A 328 -19.06 -9.75 -21.20
CA GLY A 328 -18.47 -11.08 -21.40
C GLY A 328 -17.23 -11.37 -20.53
N GLU A 329 -16.59 -10.33 -19.99
CA GLU A 329 -15.44 -10.44 -19.08
C GLU A 329 -15.75 -9.87 -17.69
N PRO A 330 -15.03 -10.27 -16.62
CA PRO A 330 -15.15 -9.66 -15.30
C PRO A 330 -15.01 -8.14 -15.37
N PRO A 331 -15.86 -7.35 -14.71
CA PRO A 331 -16.73 -7.71 -13.60
C PRO A 331 -18.10 -8.29 -13.98
N GLY A 332 -18.37 -8.55 -15.27
CA GLY A 332 -19.53 -9.31 -15.73
C GLY A 332 -20.87 -8.88 -15.11
N MET A 333 -21.59 -9.84 -14.53
CA MET A 333 -22.93 -9.63 -13.97
C MET A 333 -22.95 -8.57 -12.84
N LEU A 334 -21.87 -8.45 -12.05
CA LEU A 334 -21.75 -7.48 -10.95
C LEU A 334 -21.85 -6.03 -11.45
N ALA A 335 -21.26 -5.72 -12.61
CA ALA A 335 -21.38 -4.37 -13.17
C ALA A 335 -22.82 -4.03 -13.57
N LEU A 336 -23.53 -5.00 -14.13
CA LEU A 336 -24.92 -4.81 -14.52
C LEU A 336 -25.83 -4.71 -13.29
N ASP A 337 -25.56 -5.47 -12.23
CA ASP A 337 -26.25 -5.34 -10.93
C ASP A 337 -26.07 -3.94 -10.34
N ASN A 338 -24.84 -3.43 -10.34
CA ASN A 338 -24.51 -2.07 -9.89
C ASN A 338 -25.24 -0.99 -10.69
N MET A 339 -25.26 -1.13 -12.03
CA MET A 339 -25.95 -0.19 -12.91
C MET A 339 -27.46 -0.18 -12.63
N ILE A 340 -28.06 -1.36 -12.47
CA ILE A 340 -29.50 -1.50 -12.14
C ILE A 340 -29.81 -0.93 -10.77
N TYR A 341 -28.96 -1.21 -9.79
CA TYR A 341 -29.11 -0.65 -8.45
C TYR A 341 -29.11 0.88 -8.51
N PHE A 342 -28.15 1.49 -9.20
CA PHE A 342 -28.09 2.94 -9.40
C PHE A 342 -29.37 3.48 -10.08
N ALA A 343 -29.84 2.81 -11.13
CA ALA A 343 -31.04 3.22 -11.85
C ALA A 343 -32.32 3.14 -11.00
N ARG A 344 -32.44 2.13 -10.13
CA ARG A 344 -33.63 1.90 -9.27
C ARG A 344 -33.63 2.73 -8.00
N HIS A 345 -32.48 2.85 -7.34
CA HIS A 345 -32.38 3.49 -6.02
C HIS A 345 -32.04 4.99 -6.11
N HIS A 346 -31.34 5.41 -7.17
CA HIS A 346 -30.93 6.80 -7.39
C HIS A 346 -31.39 7.30 -8.77
N THR A 347 -32.66 7.04 -9.11
CA THR A 347 -33.23 7.24 -10.45
C THR A 347 -32.99 8.64 -11.01
N GLU A 348 -33.20 9.70 -10.23
CA GLU A 348 -32.96 11.08 -10.69
C GLU A 348 -31.49 11.35 -11.03
N SER A 349 -30.56 10.81 -10.25
CA SER A 349 -29.12 10.96 -10.51
C SER A 349 -28.70 10.17 -11.74
N TYR A 350 -29.27 8.97 -11.92
CA TYR A 350 -29.04 8.13 -13.09
C TYR A 350 -29.57 8.78 -14.39
N THR A 351 -30.84 9.19 -14.42
CA THR A 351 -31.42 9.84 -15.61
C THR A 351 -30.69 11.13 -15.95
N LYS A 352 -30.37 11.96 -14.94
CA LYS A 352 -29.56 13.15 -15.14
C LYS A 352 -28.18 12.83 -15.74
N PHE A 353 -27.47 11.83 -15.23
CA PHE A 353 -26.18 11.41 -15.79
C PHE A 353 -26.31 11.05 -17.27
N VAL A 354 -27.27 10.19 -17.62
CA VAL A 354 -27.44 9.68 -18.99
C VAL A 354 -27.87 10.81 -19.93
N LEU A 355 -28.82 11.65 -19.53
CA LEU A 355 -29.31 12.74 -20.37
C LEU A 355 -28.27 13.85 -20.58
N GLU A 356 -27.50 14.21 -19.54
CA GLU A 356 -26.43 15.21 -19.67
C GLU A 356 -25.33 14.79 -20.63
N ASN A 357 -25.02 13.49 -20.68
CA ASN A 357 -23.96 12.97 -21.55
C ASN A 357 -24.47 12.57 -22.95
N SER A 358 -25.74 12.16 -23.09
CA SER A 358 -26.30 11.76 -24.40
C SER A 358 -26.80 12.92 -25.27
N CYS A 359 -27.07 14.08 -24.67
CA CYS A 359 -27.46 15.30 -25.40
C CYS A 359 -26.26 16.17 -25.82
N ARG A 360 -25.04 15.75 -25.47
CA ARG A 360 -23.81 16.41 -25.87
C ARG A 360 -23.43 15.98 -27.27
N ALA A 361 -23.21 16.95 -28.16
CA ALA A 361 -22.74 16.72 -29.53
C ALA A 361 -21.22 16.90 -29.65
N ASP A 362 -20.51 17.10 -28.53
CA ASP A 362 -19.06 17.28 -28.46
C ASP A 362 -18.36 16.00 -27.98
N GLU A 363 -17.03 15.94 -28.16
CA GLU A 363 -16.22 14.75 -27.84
C GLU A 363 -16.03 14.50 -26.32
N HIS A 364 -16.74 15.27 -25.48
CA HIS A 364 -16.59 15.27 -24.01
C HIS A 364 -17.70 14.50 -23.29
N GLU A 365 -18.46 13.65 -24.00
CA GLU A 365 -19.44 12.76 -23.38
C GLU A 365 -18.77 11.66 -22.55
N CYS A 366 -19.23 11.46 -21.31
CA CYS A 366 -18.80 10.34 -20.48
C CYS A 366 -19.69 9.12 -20.77
N PRO A 367 -19.15 8.02 -21.33
CA PRO A 367 -19.94 6.87 -21.74
C PRO A 367 -20.38 6.03 -20.53
N PHE A 368 -21.64 6.15 -20.10
CA PHE A 368 -22.14 5.52 -18.87
C PHE A 368 -21.89 4.00 -18.82
N GLY A 369 -22.21 3.25 -19.87
CA GLY A 369 -22.04 1.80 -19.94
C GLY A 369 -20.58 1.37 -19.76
N ARG A 370 -19.69 1.86 -20.64
CA ARG A 370 -18.25 1.59 -20.57
C ARG A 370 -17.63 2.03 -19.24
N SER A 371 -18.00 3.21 -18.75
CA SER A 371 -17.52 3.74 -17.47
C SER A 371 -17.97 2.91 -16.27
N SER A 372 -19.22 2.43 -16.26
CA SER A 372 -19.76 1.63 -15.16
C SER A 372 -19.08 0.26 -15.05
N ILE A 373 -18.80 -0.38 -16.18
CA ILE A 373 -18.07 -1.65 -16.23
C ILE A 373 -16.64 -1.46 -15.73
N ARG A 374 -15.91 -0.45 -16.24
CA ARG A 374 -14.54 -0.19 -15.78
C ARG A 374 -14.48 0.21 -14.30
N LEU A 375 -15.42 1.03 -13.84
CA LEU A 375 -15.50 1.45 -12.44
C LEU A 375 -15.76 0.26 -11.53
N THR A 376 -16.71 -0.61 -11.85
CA THR A 376 -16.96 -1.81 -11.04
C THR A 376 -15.71 -2.67 -10.92
N ARG A 377 -14.94 -2.81 -12.02
CA ARG A 377 -13.65 -3.51 -12.00
C ARG A 377 -12.66 -2.82 -11.05
N LEU A 378 -12.52 -1.50 -11.17
CA LEU A 378 -11.63 -0.69 -10.33
C LEU A 378 -11.99 -0.80 -8.83
N LEU A 379 -13.27 -0.71 -8.48
CA LEU A 379 -13.70 -0.83 -7.08
C LEU A 379 -13.43 -2.23 -6.53
N ALA A 380 -13.61 -3.28 -7.36
CA ALA A 380 -13.26 -4.64 -6.98
C ALA A 380 -11.74 -4.83 -6.80
N GLU A 381 -10.91 -4.18 -7.63
CA GLU A 381 -9.45 -4.15 -7.50
C GLU A 381 -9.01 -3.44 -6.20
N ILE A 382 -9.55 -2.26 -5.91
CA ILE A 382 -9.25 -1.47 -4.70
C ILE A 382 -9.63 -2.24 -3.43
N LEU A 383 -10.79 -2.91 -3.45
CA LEU A 383 -11.30 -3.68 -2.32
C LEU A 383 -10.79 -5.12 -2.27
N LYS A 384 -9.94 -5.52 -3.23
CA LYS A 384 -9.36 -6.87 -3.32
C LYS A 384 -10.41 -7.99 -3.28
N VAL A 385 -11.51 -7.78 -3.99
CA VAL A 385 -12.59 -8.78 -4.10
C VAL A 385 -12.03 -10.05 -4.75
N GLY A 386 -12.28 -11.20 -4.14
CA GLY A 386 -11.80 -12.50 -4.57
C GLY A 386 -10.52 -12.97 -3.85
N GLU A 387 -9.81 -12.08 -3.15
CA GLU A 387 -8.61 -12.43 -2.39
C GLU A 387 -8.97 -12.98 -1.00
N LEU A 388 -8.27 -14.03 -0.56
CA LEU A 388 -8.43 -14.56 0.80
C LEU A 388 -7.85 -13.59 1.85
N PRO A 389 -8.43 -13.52 3.06
CA PRO A 389 -7.91 -12.67 4.11
C PRO A 389 -6.49 -13.10 4.53
N THR A 390 -5.63 -12.10 4.76
CA THR A 390 -4.24 -12.30 5.22
C THR A 390 -4.15 -12.39 6.74
N GLU A 391 -3.25 -13.20 7.30
CA GLU A 391 -3.08 -13.39 8.75
C GLU A 391 -2.72 -12.10 9.52
N GLN A 392 -2.13 -11.10 8.85
CA GLN A 392 -1.71 -9.85 9.46
C GLN A 392 -2.56 -8.64 9.06
N GLY A 393 -3.58 -8.84 8.21
CA GLY A 393 -4.40 -7.75 7.70
C GLY A 393 -5.25 -7.10 8.80
N LYS A 394 -5.24 -5.77 8.86
CA LYS A 394 -5.98 -4.99 9.87
C LYS A 394 -6.79 -3.84 9.28
N THR A 395 -6.65 -3.59 7.98
CA THR A 395 -7.30 -2.48 7.30
C THR A 395 -8.71 -2.87 6.91
N TYR A 396 -9.70 -2.30 7.58
CA TYR A 396 -11.11 -2.46 7.25
C TYR A 396 -11.77 -1.08 7.11
N TYR A 397 -12.89 -1.03 6.41
CA TYR A 397 -13.62 0.19 6.10
C TYR A 397 -14.98 0.18 6.82
N PRO A 398 -15.10 0.86 7.98
CA PRO A 398 -16.30 0.87 8.83
C PRO A 398 -17.60 1.19 8.08
N MET A 399 -17.52 2.09 7.09
CA MET A 399 -18.68 2.49 6.27
C MET A 399 -19.39 1.32 5.57
N PHE A 400 -18.70 0.22 5.26
CA PHE A 400 -19.33 -0.95 4.62
C PHE A 400 -20.25 -1.72 5.57
N PHE A 401 -20.11 -1.53 6.88
CA PHE A 401 -21.02 -2.11 7.87
C PHE A 401 -22.24 -1.23 8.14
N THR A 402 -22.43 -0.10 7.44
CA THR A 402 -23.51 0.86 7.75
C THR A 402 -24.73 0.76 6.82
N HIS A 403 -24.64 -0.02 5.74
CA HIS A 403 -25.68 -0.11 4.71
C HIS A 403 -26.06 -1.57 4.39
N ASP A 404 -27.24 -1.79 3.78
CA ASP A 404 -27.69 -3.13 3.36
C ASP A 404 -26.94 -3.59 2.10
N HIS A 405 -26.71 -2.65 1.19
CA HIS A 405 -26.02 -2.80 -0.09
C HIS A 405 -24.81 -1.85 -0.15
N PRO A 406 -23.76 -2.08 0.67
CA PRO A 406 -22.67 -1.12 0.83
C PRO A 406 -21.80 -1.00 -0.41
N PHE A 407 -21.62 -2.09 -1.18
CA PHE A 407 -20.82 -2.07 -2.40
C PHE A 407 -21.53 -1.31 -3.52
N GLU A 408 -22.84 -1.49 -3.66
CA GLU A 408 -23.65 -0.83 -4.67
C GLU A 408 -23.77 0.68 -4.39
N GLU A 409 -23.93 1.09 -3.12
CA GLU A 409 -23.86 2.51 -2.75
C GLU A 409 -22.47 3.10 -2.96
N PHE A 410 -21.41 2.34 -2.66
CA PHE A 410 -20.03 2.74 -2.95
C PHE A 410 -19.81 2.95 -4.46
N PHE A 411 -20.38 2.08 -5.30
CA PHE A 411 -20.43 2.27 -6.76
C PHE A 411 -21.20 3.55 -7.15
N CYS A 412 -22.36 3.81 -6.56
CA CYS A 412 -23.14 5.02 -6.84
C CYS A 412 -22.38 6.32 -6.52
N ILE A 413 -21.61 6.31 -5.42
CA ILE A 413 -20.70 7.42 -5.09
C ILE A 413 -19.56 7.52 -6.11
N GLY A 414 -18.96 6.39 -6.47
CA GLY A 414 -17.86 6.31 -7.44
C GLY A 414 -18.25 6.78 -8.85
N ILE A 415 -19.44 6.42 -9.35
CA ILE A 415 -19.88 6.80 -10.70
C ILE A 415 -20.19 8.30 -10.77
N MET A 416 -20.68 8.87 -9.67
CA MET A 416 -20.89 10.30 -9.56
C MET A 416 -19.58 11.09 -9.45
N LEU A 417 -18.62 10.58 -8.69
CA LEU A 417 -17.25 11.11 -8.66
C LEU A 417 -16.63 11.08 -10.05
N LEU A 418 -16.71 9.95 -10.76
CA LEU A 418 -16.16 9.80 -12.10
C LEU A 418 -16.72 10.86 -13.06
N ASN A 419 -18.04 11.08 -13.07
CA ASN A 419 -18.64 12.12 -13.92
C ASN A 419 -18.15 13.53 -13.57
N LYS A 420 -17.98 13.82 -12.27
CA LYS A 420 -17.45 15.09 -11.80
C LYS A 420 -16.00 15.28 -12.29
N THR A 421 -15.13 14.32 -12.02
CA THR A 421 -13.71 14.34 -12.42
C THR A 421 -13.55 14.43 -13.94
N TRP A 422 -14.36 13.68 -14.71
CA TRP A 422 -14.39 13.76 -16.17
C TRP A 422 -14.65 15.19 -16.67
N LYS A 423 -15.62 15.88 -16.07
CA LYS A 423 -15.96 17.27 -16.41
C LYS A 423 -14.88 18.25 -15.95
N GLU A 424 -14.29 18.06 -14.78
CA GLU A 424 -13.19 18.89 -14.27
C GLU A 424 -11.95 18.81 -15.17
N MET A 425 -11.64 17.63 -15.68
CA MET A 425 -10.53 17.40 -16.61
C MET A 425 -10.83 17.86 -18.05
N ARG A 426 -12.09 18.18 -18.37
CA ARG A 426 -12.57 18.36 -19.76
C ARG A 426 -12.11 17.19 -20.65
N ALA A 427 -12.29 15.98 -20.13
CA ALA A 427 -11.78 14.77 -20.76
C ALA A 427 -12.58 14.39 -22.01
N THR A 428 -11.89 13.76 -22.96
CA THR A 428 -12.49 13.06 -24.09
C THR A 428 -12.36 11.54 -23.91
N THR A 429 -12.88 10.76 -24.86
CA THR A 429 -12.74 9.30 -24.85
C THR A 429 -11.28 8.81 -24.92
N GLU A 430 -10.34 9.63 -25.38
CA GLU A 430 -8.91 9.31 -25.40
C GLU A 430 -8.26 9.40 -24.00
N ASP A 431 -8.76 10.29 -23.14
CA ASP A 431 -8.27 10.46 -21.78
C ASP A 431 -8.86 9.44 -20.80
N PHE A 432 -9.70 8.51 -21.27
CA PHE A 432 -10.42 7.54 -20.44
C PHE A 432 -9.53 6.87 -19.40
N VAL A 433 -8.35 6.37 -19.79
CA VAL A 433 -7.42 5.71 -18.86
C VAL A 433 -6.91 6.68 -17.79
N LYS A 434 -6.52 7.91 -18.17
CA LYS A 434 -6.00 8.92 -17.24
C LYS A 434 -7.05 9.35 -16.23
N VAL A 435 -8.31 9.53 -16.67
CA VAL A 435 -9.42 9.88 -15.76
C VAL A 435 -9.60 8.80 -14.70
N PHE A 436 -9.54 7.52 -15.09
CA PHE A 436 -9.63 6.42 -14.14
C PHE A 436 -8.45 6.35 -13.17
N SER A 437 -7.24 6.70 -13.60
CA SER A 437 -6.08 6.84 -12.68
C SER A 437 -6.31 7.92 -11.63
N VAL A 438 -6.86 9.08 -12.02
CA VAL A 438 -7.20 10.15 -11.06
C VAL A 438 -8.32 9.69 -10.11
N VAL A 439 -9.37 9.03 -10.62
CA VAL A 439 -10.47 8.52 -9.79
C VAL A 439 -10.01 7.44 -8.82
N GLN A 440 -9.13 6.55 -9.26
CA GLN A 440 -8.48 5.55 -8.40
C GLN A 440 -7.73 6.24 -7.26
N GLU A 441 -6.97 7.29 -7.56
CA GLU A 441 -6.23 8.06 -6.56
C GLU A 441 -7.17 8.76 -5.57
N GLN A 442 -8.23 9.41 -6.07
CA GLN A 442 -9.25 10.06 -5.24
C GLN A 442 -9.88 9.07 -4.25
N ILE A 443 -10.26 7.88 -4.72
CA ILE A 443 -10.86 6.83 -3.88
C ILE A 443 -9.84 6.29 -2.88
N THR A 444 -8.64 5.95 -3.34
CA THR A 444 -7.59 5.35 -2.48
C THR A 444 -7.18 6.32 -1.36
N ARG A 445 -7.00 7.61 -1.66
CA ARG A 445 -6.72 8.64 -0.64
C ARG A 445 -7.88 8.86 0.33
N ALA A 446 -9.11 8.83 -0.16
CA ALA A 446 -10.28 8.93 0.71
C ALA A 446 -10.37 7.72 1.67
N LEU A 447 -10.07 6.51 1.19
CA LEU A 447 -10.02 5.29 2.00
C LEU A 447 -8.87 5.30 3.01
N ALA A 448 -7.72 5.89 2.66
CA ALA A 448 -6.55 6.02 3.53
C ALA A 448 -6.63 7.17 4.55
N THR A 449 -7.78 7.85 4.66
CA THR A 449 -7.94 8.96 5.60
C THR A 449 -7.98 8.47 7.05
N GLU A 450 -7.16 9.08 7.91
CA GLU A 450 -7.17 8.87 9.35
C GLU A 450 -7.84 10.05 10.08
N PRO A 451 -8.76 9.81 11.04
CA PRO A 451 -9.32 8.51 11.42
C PRO A 451 -10.26 7.91 10.33
N PRO A 452 -10.48 6.58 10.33
CA PRO A 452 -11.29 5.90 9.32
C PRO A 452 -12.71 6.49 9.20
N LEU A 453 -13.22 6.49 7.96
CA LEU A 453 -14.53 7.07 7.66
C LEU A 453 -15.66 6.13 8.11
N MET A 454 -16.51 6.62 9.01
CA MET A 454 -17.57 5.84 9.65
C MET A 454 -18.83 5.61 8.79
N SER A 455 -19.06 6.41 7.75
CA SER A 455 -20.26 6.31 6.91
C SER A 455 -19.99 6.70 5.46
N LEU A 456 -20.84 6.20 4.56
CA LEU A 456 -20.77 6.51 3.12
C LEU A 456 -20.98 7.99 2.82
N ASP A 457 -21.77 8.72 3.63
CA ASP A 457 -21.94 10.18 3.51
C ASP A 457 -20.67 10.96 3.83
N LYS A 458 -19.92 10.53 4.86
CA LYS A 458 -18.62 11.12 5.17
C LYS A 458 -17.61 10.84 4.06
N PHE A 459 -17.65 9.64 3.49
CA PHE A 459 -16.85 9.28 2.32
C PHE A 459 -17.17 10.14 1.10
N ARG A 460 -18.45 10.31 0.75
CA ARG A 460 -18.90 11.24 -0.29
C ARG A 460 -18.42 12.67 -0.03
N SER A 461 -18.51 13.15 1.22
CA SER A 461 -18.06 14.51 1.59
C SER A 461 -16.55 14.68 1.45
N LYS A 462 -15.75 13.67 1.83
CA LYS A 462 -14.30 13.68 1.66
C LYS A 462 -13.90 13.70 0.18
N LEU A 463 -14.55 12.87 -0.64
CA LEU A 463 -14.34 12.86 -2.09
C LEU A 463 -14.71 14.20 -2.75
N ALA A 464 -15.71 14.92 -2.22
CA ALA A 464 -16.07 16.23 -2.73
C ALA A 464 -14.93 17.27 -2.59
N MET A 465 -14.07 17.10 -1.58
CA MET A 465 -12.90 17.95 -1.33
C MET A 465 -11.68 17.55 -2.19
N LEU A 466 -11.56 16.28 -2.57
CA LEU A 466 -10.49 15.76 -3.42
C LEU A 466 -10.80 16.02 -4.91
N THR A 467 -10.88 17.29 -5.31
CA THR A 467 -11.09 17.67 -6.72
C THR A 467 -9.87 17.32 -7.58
N TYR A 468 -10.03 17.32 -8.90
CA TYR A 468 -8.90 17.12 -9.82
C TYR A 468 -7.73 18.08 -9.54
N SER A 469 -8.03 19.35 -9.28
CA SER A 469 -7.01 20.36 -8.93
C SER A 469 -6.27 20.02 -7.63
N GLU A 470 -6.99 19.50 -6.63
CA GLU A 470 -6.38 19.12 -5.36
C GLU A 470 -5.47 17.91 -5.54
N ILE A 471 -5.87 16.91 -6.34
CA ILE A 471 -5.01 15.76 -6.66
C ILE A 471 -3.74 16.22 -7.38
N MET A 472 -3.83 17.15 -8.33
CA MET A 472 -2.64 17.70 -8.98
C MET A 472 -1.71 18.42 -8.00
N ASN A 473 -2.26 19.20 -7.06
CA ASN A 473 -1.46 19.89 -6.04
C ASN A 473 -0.76 18.88 -5.12
N LEU A 474 -1.45 17.82 -4.70
CA LEU A 474 -0.86 16.78 -3.85
C LEU A 474 0.28 16.04 -4.55
N TRP A 475 0.10 15.67 -5.82
CA TRP A 475 1.19 15.06 -6.61
C TRP A 475 2.39 16.01 -6.78
N GLN A 476 2.15 17.30 -7.02
CA GLN A 476 3.24 18.28 -7.10
C GLN A 476 3.99 18.43 -5.77
N GLN A 477 3.27 18.41 -4.64
CA GLN A 477 3.87 18.46 -3.31
C GLN A 477 4.68 17.20 -3.01
N GLU A 478 4.13 16.02 -3.29
CA GLU A 478 4.81 14.73 -3.09
C GLU A 478 6.06 14.63 -3.97
N GLN A 479 5.96 15.00 -5.24
CA GLN A 479 7.10 15.05 -6.14
C GLN A 479 8.17 16.02 -5.64
N SER A 480 7.79 17.23 -5.21
CA SER A 480 8.74 18.21 -4.69
C SER A 480 9.43 17.71 -3.41
N THR A 481 8.68 17.08 -2.51
CA THR A 481 9.21 16.52 -1.25
C THR A 481 10.15 15.35 -1.53
N ARG A 482 9.79 14.49 -2.49
CA ARG A 482 10.60 13.36 -2.93
C ARG A 482 11.88 13.84 -3.60
N GLU A 483 11.81 14.82 -4.51
CA GLU A 483 12.99 15.43 -5.12
C GLU A 483 13.91 16.08 -4.09
N GLU A 484 13.36 16.75 -3.07
CA GLU A 484 14.15 17.32 -1.97
C GLU A 484 14.84 16.23 -1.15
N TRP A 485 14.14 15.15 -0.81
CA TRP A 485 14.70 14.01 -0.10
C TRP A 485 15.80 13.30 -0.91
N GLU A 486 15.52 13.00 -2.18
CA GLU A 486 16.47 12.35 -3.08
C GLU A 486 17.71 13.24 -3.28
N SER A 487 17.55 14.56 -3.42
CA SER A 487 18.69 15.48 -3.58
C SER A 487 19.68 15.46 -2.40
N GLN A 488 19.23 15.03 -1.22
CA GLN A 488 20.03 14.91 0.00
C GLN A 488 20.60 13.49 0.21
N ALA A 489 20.22 12.52 -0.62
CA ALA A 489 20.73 11.17 -0.52
C ALA A 489 22.23 11.14 -0.83
N ARG A 490 23.00 10.40 -0.02
CA ARG A 490 24.46 10.31 -0.15
C ARG A 490 24.94 9.90 -1.56
N PRO A 491 24.35 8.89 -2.24
CA PRO A 491 24.75 8.54 -3.61
C PRO A 491 24.56 9.69 -4.60
N ILE A 492 23.54 10.53 -4.41
CA ILE A 492 23.26 11.69 -5.27
C ILE A 492 24.28 12.80 -5.00
N ILE A 493 24.67 13.02 -3.74
CA ILE A 493 25.74 13.97 -3.40
C ILE A 493 27.08 13.53 -4.03
N GLU A 494 27.44 12.25 -3.91
CA GLU A 494 28.65 11.69 -4.52
C GLU A 494 28.62 11.82 -6.05
N LEU A 495 27.46 11.57 -6.68
CA LEU A 495 27.28 11.78 -8.11
C LEU A 495 27.42 13.26 -8.50
N ARG A 496 26.86 14.19 -7.71
CA ARG A 496 27.00 15.64 -7.93
C ARG A 496 28.46 16.07 -7.90
N GLU A 497 29.25 15.56 -6.96
CA GLU A 497 30.68 15.85 -6.87
C GLU A 497 31.45 15.31 -8.09
N GLN A 498 31.10 14.12 -8.57
CA GLN A 498 31.73 13.52 -9.76
C GLN A 498 31.42 14.28 -11.06
N VAL A 499 30.22 14.85 -11.19
CA VAL A 499 29.76 15.55 -12.40
C VAL A 499 30.15 17.02 -12.43
N THR A 500 30.35 17.64 -11.26
CA THR A 500 30.68 19.06 -11.13
C THR A 500 31.86 19.52 -12.02
N PRO A 501 32.97 18.77 -12.16
CA PRO A 501 34.08 19.16 -13.03
C PRO A 501 33.67 19.31 -14.50
N ASP A 502 32.91 18.36 -15.05
CA ASP A 502 32.48 18.38 -16.45
C ASP A 502 31.56 19.57 -16.74
N ILE A 503 30.65 19.88 -15.82
CA ILE A 503 29.75 21.03 -15.92
C ILE A 503 30.54 22.35 -15.81
N MET A 504 31.55 22.41 -14.94
CA MET A 504 32.42 23.58 -14.82
C MET A 504 33.24 23.82 -16.09
N ASP A 505 33.72 22.75 -16.74
CA ASP A 505 34.41 22.84 -18.03
C ASP A 505 33.48 23.35 -19.14
N LEU A 506 32.22 22.93 -19.14
CA LEU A 506 31.21 23.44 -20.08
C LEU A 506 30.94 24.94 -19.86
N ILE A 507 30.78 25.37 -18.61
CA ILE A 507 30.63 26.79 -18.27
C ILE A 507 31.86 27.56 -18.72
N GLN A 508 33.06 27.04 -18.46
CA GLN A 508 34.31 27.65 -18.90
C GLN A 508 34.36 27.82 -20.42
N GLN A 509 34.01 26.80 -21.19
CA GLN A 509 33.94 26.88 -22.66
C GLN A 509 32.97 27.98 -23.11
N GLN A 510 31.79 28.07 -22.48
CA GLN A 510 30.83 29.12 -22.77
C GLN A 510 31.39 30.51 -22.47
N ARG A 511 32.09 30.71 -21.33
CA ARG A 511 32.72 32.00 -20.99
C ARG A 511 33.79 32.38 -22.00
N LEU A 512 34.62 31.43 -22.42
CA LEU A 512 35.65 31.65 -23.44
C LEU A 512 35.04 31.99 -24.79
N GLN A 513 33.95 31.34 -25.19
CA GLN A 513 33.22 31.68 -26.40
C GLN A 513 32.64 33.09 -26.34
N PHE A 514 32.07 33.49 -25.20
CA PHE A 514 31.55 34.85 -25.00
C PHE A 514 32.66 35.91 -25.16
N LEU A 515 33.86 35.65 -24.64
CA LEU A 515 35.02 36.52 -24.87
C LEU A 515 35.41 36.59 -26.35
N CYS A 516 35.33 35.47 -27.08
CA CYS A 516 35.64 35.40 -28.51
C CYS A 516 34.62 36.16 -29.38
N GLU A 517 33.34 36.14 -29.01
CA GLU A 517 32.28 36.94 -29.64
C GLU A 517 32.61 38.44 -29.49
N GLY A 518 32.98 38.85 -28.28
CA GLY A 518 33.39 40.22 -27.97
C GLY A 518 32.27 41.06 -27.39
N THR A 519 32.63 42.22 -26.84
CA THR A 519 31.67 43.12 -26.19
C THR A 519 32.03 44.57 -26.43
N LEU A 520 30.99 45.40 -26.59
CA LEU A 520 31.11 46.84 -26.67
C LEU A 520 31.09 47.46 -25.27
N PHE A 521 32.07 48.32 -25.00
CA PHE A 521 32.25 49.01 -23.73
C PHE A 521 32.15 50.52 -23.91
N THR A 522 31.65 51.21 -22.90
CA THR A 522 31.67 52.69 -22.87
C THR A 522 33.04 53.19 -22.48
N LYS A 523 33.49 54.28 -23.11
CA LYS A 523 34.82 54.85 -22.84
C LYS A 523 34.79 55.72 -21.58
N TYR A 524 35.81 55.58 -20.74
CA TYR A 524 35.99 56.39 -19.53
C TYR A 524 37.28 57.21 -19.63
N SER A 525 37.27 58.40 -19.06
CA SER A 525 38.47 59.24 -18.93
C SER A 525 39.42 58.69 -17.88
N ALA A 526 40.69 59.11 -17.91
CA ALA A 526 41.70 58.76 -16.91
C ALA A 526 41.30 59.13 -15.46
N LYS A 527 40.32 60.03 -15.28
CA LYS A 527 39.76 60.41 -13.98
C LYS A 527 38.49 59.61 -13.60
N GLY A 528 38.16 58.55 -14.34
CA GLY A 528 37.01 57.68 -14.06
C GLY A 528 35.64 58.24 -14.46
N HIS A 529 35.58 59.34 -15.22
CA HIS A 529 34.32 59.87 -15.75
C HIS A 529 33.96 59.25 -17.10
N ARG A 530 32.69 58.83 -17.26
CA ARG A 530 32.15 58.34 -18.54
C ARG A 530 32.26 59.42 -19.60
N ILE A 531 32.77 59.06 -20.76
CA ILE A 531 32.81 59.93 -21.95
C ILE A 531 31.55 59.65 -22.75
N LYS A 532 30.74 60.69 -22.96
CA LYS A 532 29.46 60.56 -23.67
C LYS A 532 29.72 60.19 -25.14
N ASP A 533 28.88 59.30 -25.67
CA ASP A 533 28.83 58.90 -27.08
C ASP A 533 30.17 58.39 -27.66
N LYS A 534 31.01 57.78 -26.81
CA LYS A 534 32.25 57.11 -27.21
C LYS A 534 32.29 55.68 -26.69
N PHE A 535 32.52 54.75 -27.59
CA PHE A 535 32.56 53.33 -27.31
C PHE A 535 33.85 52.71 -27.85
N TRP A 536 34.18 51.55 -27.31
CA TRP A 536 35.28 50.73 -27.79
C TRP A 536 34.88 49.27 -27.70
N TYR A 537 35.38 48.45 -28.60
CA TYR A 537 35.06 47.05 -28.70
C TYR A 537 36.27 46.22 -28.30
N CYS A 538 36.05 45.14 -27.56
CA CYS A 538 37.10 44.20 -27.20
C CYS A 538 36.62 42.77 -27.40
N ARG A 539 37.46 41.92 -28.00
CA ARG A 539 37.21 40.49 -28.20
C ARG A 539 38.48 39.67 -28.12
N LEU A 540 38.35 38.41 -27.76
CA LEU A 540 39.42 37.43 -27.75
C LEU A 540 39.57 36.78 -29.14
N SER A 541 40.80 36.50 -29.54
CA SER A 541 41.06 35.71 -30.75
C SER A 541 40.51 34.27 -30.58
N PRO A 542 40.07 33.58 -31.65
CA PRO A 542 39.62 32.18 -31.57
C PRO A 542 40.69 31.23 -31.01
N SER A 543 41.97 31.58 -31.14
CA SER A 543 43.10 30.84 -30.56
C SER A 543 43.23 30.99 -29.03
N GLN A 544 42.41 31.84 -28.41
CA GLN A 544 42.42 32.21 -26.99
C GLN A 544 43.74 32.83 -26.49
N LYS A 545 44.56 33.38 -27.39
CA LYS A 545 45.90 33.89 -27.08
C LYS A 545 46.05 35.40 -27.10
N VAL A 546 45.15 36.13 -27.76
CA VAL A 546 45.29 37.59 -27.95
C VAL A 546 43.93 38.28 -27.83
N PHE A 547 43.85 39.36 -27.04
CA PHE A 547 42.73 40.29 -27.05
C PHE A 547 42.95 41.34 -28.13
N HIS A 548 41.92 41.57 -28.95
CA HIS A 548 41.87 42.60 -29.97
C HIS A 548 40.90 43.69 -29.50
N TYR A 549 41.29 44.96 -29.63
CA TYR A 549 40.45 46.06 -29.20
C TYR A 549 40.68 47.36 -29.99
N GLY A 550 39.69 48.25 -29.94
CA GLY A 550 39.69 49.50 -30.70
C GLY A 550 38.46 50.36 -30.46
N ASP A 551 38.55 51.64 -30.79
CA ASP A 551 37.41 52.56 -30.74
C ASP A 551 36.37 52.17 -31.81
N CYS A 552 35.08 52.25 -31.45
CA CYS A 552 33.98 51.76 -32.27
C CYS A 552 32.73 52.63 -32.10
N GLU A 553 31.82 52.61 -33.08
CA GLU A 553 30.48 53.22 -32.94
C GLU A 553 29.53 52.31 -32.15
N GLU A 554 28.43 52.88 -31.62
CA GLU A 554 27.52 52.20 -30.68
C GLU A 554 26.88 50.91 -31.20
N ASN A 555 26.73 50.77 -32.53
CA ASN A 555 26.08 49.61 -33.16
C ASN A 555 27.03 48.78 -34.04
N ALA A 556 28.33 49.06 -34.02
CA ALA A 556 29.29 48.37 -34.86
C ALA A 556 29.87 47.13 -34.14
N THR A 557 29.92 46.01 -34.86
CA THR A 557 30.51 44.73 -34.41
C THR A 557 31.74 44.43 -35.27
N PRO A 558 32.89 45.03 -34.94
CA PRO A 558 34.06 45.00 -35.80
C PRO A 558 34.64 43.58 -35.91
N SER A 559 35.15 43.26 -37.10
CA SER A 559 35.89 42.02 -37.33
C SER A 559 37.26 42.05 -36.62
N LEU A 560 37.91 40.89 -36.46
CA LEU A 560 39.22 40.80 -35.78
C LEU A 560 40.32 41.64 -36.46
N GLU A 561 40.20 41.88 -37.76
CA GLU A 561 41.16 42.62 -38.58
C GLU A 561 40.97 44.14 -38.49
N GLU A 562 39.75 44.59 -38.17
CA GLU A 562 39.40 46.00 -38.01
C GLU A 562 39.87 46.59 -36.66
N LEU A 563 40.20 45.73 -35.70
CA LEU A 563 40.65 46.13 -34.37
C LEU A 563 42.17 46.36 -34.34
N PRO A 564 42.64 47.62 -34.17
CA PRO A 564 44.05 47.98 -34.36
C PRO A 564 44.96 47.58 -33.21
N HIS A 565 44.44 47.45 -31.99
CA HIS A 565 45.25 47.17 -30.81
C HIS A 565 45.16 45.70 -30.39
N LYS A 566 46.28 45.16 -29.90
CA LYS A 566 46.44 43.76 -29.53
C LYS A 566 47.10 43.66 -28.16
N LEU A 567 46.56 42.81 -27.28
CA LEU A 567 47.13 42.45 -25.99
C LEU A 567 47.24 40.92 -25.90
N PRO A 568 48.46 40.34 -25.97
CA PRO A 568 48.65 38.92 -25.77
C PRO A 568 48.23 38.49 -24.37
N VAL A 569 47.48 37.39 -24.26
CA VAL A 569 46.99 36.85 -22.97
C VAL A 569 48.15 36.48 -22.05
N ILE A 570 49.26 35.99 -22.61
CA ILE A 570 50.47 35.63 -21.86
C ILE A 570 51.14 36.82 -21.17
N GLU A 571 50.88 38.05 -21.64
CA GLU A 571 51.42 39.25 -21.00
C GLU A 571 50.58 39.72 -19.82
N ILE A 572 49.41 39.12 -19.57
CA ILE A 572 48.50 39.52 -18.50
C ILE A 572 48.94 38.87 -17.18
N ARG A 573 49.41 39.69 -16.24
CA ARG A 573 49.79 39.26 -14.90
C ARG A 573 48.60 38.94 -14.02
N SER A 574 47.62 39.85 -14.00
CA SER A 574 46.49 39.77 -13.08
C SER A 574 45.30 40.58 -13.54
N LEU A 575 44.11 40.09 -13.17
CA LEU A 575 42.84 40.80 -13.25
C LEU A 575 42.63 41.56 -11.93
N ALA A 576 42.43 42.88 -11.99
CA ALA A 576 41.95 43.68 -10.88
C ALA A 576 40.47 44.01 -11.08
N THR A 577 39.71 44.10 -10.00
CA THR A 577 38.28 44.43 -10.04
C THR A 577 37.95 45.54 -9.04
N GLY A 578 36.85 46.25 -9.25
CA GLY A 578 36.35 47.16 -8.24
C GLY A 578 37.27 48.36 -7.98
N ARG A 579 37.57 48.55 -6.71
CA ARG A 579 38.49 49.60 -6.22
C ARG A 579 39.97 49.22 -6.36
N GLU A 580 40.26 47.96 -6.69
CA GLU A 580 41.63 47.52 -6.95
C GLU A 580 42.12 47.98 -8.32
N CYS A 581 41.18 48.34 -9.22
CA CYS A 581 41.47 48.93 -10.51
C CYS A 581 42.24 50.26 -10.37
N PRO A 582 43.38 50.43 -11.06
CA PRO A 582 44.24 51.61 -10.91
C PRO A 582 43.53 52.95 -11.16
N TYR A 583 42.55 52.99 -12.08
CA TYR A 583 41.79 54.18 -12.46
C TYR A 583 40.58 54.47 -11.55
N MET A 584 40.32 53.63 -10.54
CA MET A 584 39.18 53.74 -9.61
C MET A 584 39.58 54.00 -8.14
N LYS A 585 40.89 54.07 -7.83
CA LYS A 585 41.42 54.20 -6.46
C LYS A 585 41.00 55.48 -5.72
N ASP A 586 40.80 56.61 -6.41
CA ASP A 586 40.57 57.92 -5.79
C ASP A 586 39.12 58.45 -5.87
N THR A 587 38.19 57.68 -6.45
CA THR A 587 36.83 58.15 -6.77
C THR A 587 35.88 58.01 -5.57
N ARG A 588 35.98 58.91 -4.58
CA ARG A 588 35.16 58.89 -3.34
C ARG A 588 33.63 58.99 -3.53
N LYS A 589 33.12 59.25 -4.74
CA LYS A 589 31.69 59.53 -5.02
C LYS A 589 30.98 58.56 -5.99
N ALA A 590 31.66 57.59 -6.62
CA ALA A 590 31.04 56.71 -7.64
C ALA A 590 30.93 55.25 -7.15
N LYS A 591 29.97 54.97 -6.24
CA LYS A 591 29.79 53.62 -5.65
C LYS A 591 29.33 52.56 -6.67
N SER A 592 28.49 52.92 -7.66
CA SER A 592 27.89 51.96 -8.61
C SER A 592 28.78 51.68 -9.83
N THR A 593 29.55 52.64 -10.32
CA THR A 593 30.44 52.41 -11.47
C THR A 593 31.65 51.57 -11.09
N ALA A 594 32.12 51.69 -9.84
CA ALA A 594 33.25 50.91 -9.35
C ALA A 594 32.91 49.41 -9.29
N SER A 595 31.68 48.99 -8.98
CA SER A 595 31.35 47.56 -8.89
C SER A 595 31.40 46.82 -10.22
N LEU A 596 31.28 47.53 -11.35
CA LEU A 596 31.34 46.98 -12.71
C LEU A 596 32.69 47.21 -13.41
N ALA A 597 33.66 47.75 -12.67
CA ALA A 597 34.99 48.10 -13.17
C ALA A 597 35.96 46.91 -13.04
N PHE A 598 36.71 46.62 -14.09
CA PHE A 598 37.80 45.63 -14.06
C PHE A 598 38.96 46.05 -14.96
N SER A 599 40.17 45.59 -14.65
CA SER A 599 41.39 45.92 -15.40
C SER A 599 42.26 44.70 -15.64
N LEU A 600 42.78 44.57 -16.86
CA LEU A 600 43.87 43.64 -17.17
C LEU A 600 45.20 44.35 -16.92
N ILE A 601 46.00 43.82 -16.00
CA ILE A 601 47.31 44.38 -15.64
C ILE A 601 48.40 43.55 -16.34
N PRO A 602 49.14 44.14 -17.31
CA PRO A 602 50.24 43.45 -17.97
C PRO A 602 51.47 43.27 -17.05
N ASP A 603 52.36 42.34 -17.40
CA ASP A 603 53.67 42.12 -16.75
C ASP A 603 54.70 43.22 -17.08
N SER A 604 54.53 43.89 -18.22
CA SER A 604 55.39 44.99 -18.66
C SER A 604 54.95 46.32 -18.05
N ASN A 605 55.79 47.36 -18.09
CA ASN A 605 55.44 48.74 -17.69
C ASN A 605 54.37 49.41 -18.59
N GLN A 606 53.59 48.62 -19.34
CA GLN A 606 52.48 49.11 -20.16
C GLN A 606 51.29 49.53 -19.28
N GLU A 607 50.48 50.43 -19.81
CA GLU A 607 49.27 50.86 -19.10
C GLU A 607 48.24 49.71 -19.00
N PRO A 608 47.59 49.53 -17.84
CA PRO A 608 46.53 48.54 -17.68
C PRO A 608 45.36 48.80 -18.65
N LEU A 609 44.82 47.73 -19.23
CA LEU A 609 43.62 47.82 -20.05
C LEU A 609 42.39 47.85 -19.15
N ASN A 610 41.68 48.98 -19.13
CA ASN A 610 40.61 49.28 -18.17
C ASN A 610 39.23 49.13 -18.80
N PHE A 611 38.32 48.45 -18.10
CA PHE A 611 36.99 48.09 -18.57
C PHE A 611 35.91 48.51 -17.57
N VAL A 612 34.76 48.96 -18.06
CA VAL A 612 33.56 49.12 -17.22
C VAL A 612 32.43 48.41 -17.93
N ALA A 613 31.98 47.29 -17.36
CA ALA A 613 30.87 46.51 -17.90
C ALA A 613 29.56 47.32 -17.88
N SER A 614 28.64 47.01 -18.79
CA SER A 614 27.33 47.68 -18.85
C SER A 614 26.33 47.16 -17.82
N ASN A 615 26.51 45.93 -17.33
CA ASN A 615 25.70 45.28 -16.30
C ASN A 615 26.50 44.19 -15.58
N ASP A 616 25.95 43.67 -14.47
CA ASP A 616 26.60 42.63 -13.65
C ASP A 616 26.84 41.32 -14.41
N LYS A 617 25.95 40.93 -15.34
CA LYS A 617 26.10 39.70 -16.13
C LYS A 617 27.33 39.75 -17.03
N ILE A 618 27.53 40.86 -17.75
CA ILE A 618 28.72 41.06 -18.60
C ILE A 618 29.97 41.13 -17.73
N PHE A 619 29.90 41.79 -16.58
CA PHE A 619 31.01 41.82 -15.63
C PHE A 619 31.41 40.41 -15.18
N ASP A 620 30.44 39.61 -14.73
CA ASP A 620 30.66 38.23 -14.28
C ASP A 620 31.22 37.37 -15.41
N TYR A 621 30.65 37.44 -16.62
CA TYR A 621 31.11 36.65 -17.77
C TYR A 621 32.54 37.01 -18.19
N TRP A 622 32.87 38.30 -18.24
CA TRP A 622 34.21 38.74 -18.59
C TRP A 622 35.24 38.36 -17.53
N THR A 623 34.93 38.63 -16.26
CA THR A 623 35.86 38.35 -15.16
C THR A 623 36.09 36.86 -14.96
N ASP A 624 35.06 36.01 -15.12
CA ASP A 624 35.20 34.56 -15.11
C ASP A 624 35.97 34.04 -16.32
N GLY A 625 35.66 34.51 -17.53
CA GLY A 625 36.36 34.09 -18.74
C GLY A 625 37.85 34.46 -18.69
N ILE A 626 38.18 35.65 -18.20
CA ILE A 626 39.57 36.07 -17.97
C ILE A 626 40.21 35.23 -16.86
N SER A 627 39.50 34.96 -15.77
CA SER A 627 40.01 34.11 -14.70
C SER A 627 40.32 32.70 -15.20
N ALA A 628 39.46 32.13 -16.03
CA ALA A 628 39.67 30.84 -16.68
C ALA A 628 40.89 30.84 -17.61
N LEU A 629 41.07 31.89 -18.42
CA LEU A 629 42.28 32.06 -19.25
C LEU A 629 43.56 32.10 -18.42
N LEU A 630 43.50 32.68 -17.22
CA LEU A 630 44.62 32.77 -16.29
C LEU A 630 44.77 31.53 -15.39
N GLY A 631 44.00 30.46 -15.64
CA GLY A 631 44.02 29.23 -14.82
C GLY A 631 43.51 29.43 -13.38
N LYS A 632 42.71 30.47 -13.13
CA LYS A 632 42.08 30.76 -11.84
C LYS A 632 40.63 30.24 -11.84
N LYS A 633 40.11 29.97 -10.63
CA LYS A 633 38.73 29.53 -10.46
C LYS A 633 37.75 30.67 -10.81
N MET A 634 36.69 30.32 -11.53
CA MET A 634 35.53 31.17 -11.76
C MET A 634 34.67 31.20 -10.47
N VAL A 635 34.33 32.40 -9.99
CA VAL A 635 33.72 32.57 -8.65
C VAL A 635 32.52 33.52 -8.65
N SER A 636 32.14 34.03 -9.82
CA SER A 636 31.06 34.99 -9.94
C SER A 636 29.69 34.43 -9.54
N LYS A 637 28.70 35.31 -9.43
CA LYS A 637 27.33 34.91 -9.13
C LYS A 637 26.75 34.10 -10.28
N GLU A 638 26.98 34.54 -11.52
CA GLU A 638 26.47 33.84 -12.69
C GLU A 638 27.08 32.44 -12.86
N THR A 639 28.37 32.25 -12.56
CA THR A 639 28.97 30.90 -12.60
C THR A 639 28.34 29.96 -11.58
N LYS A 640 28.02 30.45 -10.37
CA LYS A 640 27.33 29.62 -9.37
C LYS A 640 25.91 29.25 -9.82
N ASN A 641 25.17 30.21 -10.37
CA ASN A 641 23.82 29.99 -10.88
C ASN A 641 23.81 28.98 -12.04
N ASP A 642 24.72 29.16 -13.00
CA ASP A 642 24.86 28.26 -14.15
C ASP A 642 25.25 26.85 -13.68
N LEU A 643 26.19 26.73 -12.74
CA LEU A 643 26.59 25.45 -12.17
C LEU A 643 25.41 24.75 -11.48
N GLU A 644 24.69 25.46 -10.62
CA GLU A 644 23.55 24.89 -9.89
C GLU A 644 22.46 24.40 -10.85
N THR A 645 22.14 25.21 -11.86
CA THR A 645 21.11 24.91 -12.85
C THR A 645 21.48 23.69 -13.70
N LEU A 646 22.68 23.72 -14.29
CA LEU A 646 23.16 22.64 -15.17
C LEU A 646 23.38 21.35 -14.39
N LEU A 647 23.96 21.42 -13.19
CA LEU A 647 24.15 20.25 -12.34
C LEU A 647 22.80 19.66 -11.92
N SER A 648 21.82 20.49 -11.56
CA SER A 648 20.47 20.01 -11.23
C SER A 648 19.83 19.28 -12.41
N MET A 649 19.90 19.85 -13.61
CA MET A 649 19.37 19.22 -14.83
C MET A 649 20.08 17.90 -15.15
N GLU A 650 21.41 17.87 -15.10
CA GLU A 650 22.20 16.66 -15.41
C GLU A 650 21.91 15.52 -14.43
N ILE A 651 21.78 15.83 -13.13
CA ILE A 651 21.43 14.83 -12.13
C ILE A 651 20.01 14.32 -12.36
N LYS A 652 19.04 15.21 -12.62
CA LYS A 652 17.67 14.81 -12.94
C LYS A 652 17.62 13.88 -14.15
N LEU A 653 18.38 14.18 -15.21
CA LEU A 653 18.46 13.32 -16.39
C LEU A 653 18.96 11.91 -16.05
N ARG A 654 19.97 11.78 -15.18
CA ARG A 654 20.50 10.47 -14.76
C ARG A 654 19.57 9.71 -13.83
N LEU A 655 18.73 10.42 -13.07
CA LEU A 655 17.75 9.81 -12.17
C LEU A 655 16.49 9.31 -12.88
N LEU A 656 16.24 9.73 -14.13
CA LEU A 656 15.13 9.23 -14.94
C LEU A 656 15.18 7.70 -15.10
N ASP A 657 16.37 7.13 -15.25
CA ASP A 657 16.56 5.68 -15.38
C ASP A 657 16.22 4.90 -14.09
N THR A 658 16.10 5.60 -12.96
CA THR A 658 15.82 5.04 -11.63
C THR A 658 14.45 5.47 -11.08
N GLU A 659 13.60 6.03 -11.92
CA GLU A 659 12.28 6.51 -11.50
C GLU A 659 11.43 5.36 -10.91
N GLY A 660 10.94 5.56 -9.68
CA GLY A 660 10.15 4.55 -8.96
C GLY A 660 10.97 3.48 -8.20
N VAL A 661 12.31 3.59 -8.19
CA VAL A 661 13.19 2.72 -7.40
C VAL A 661 13.70 3.46 -6.17
N ASP A 662 13.65 2.83 -4.99
CA ASP A 662 14.22 3.39 -3.77
C ASP A 662 15.75 3.42 -3.85
N ILE A 663 16.33 4.62 -3.68
CA ILE A 663 17.78 4.81 -3.71
C ILE A 663 18.36 4.32 -2.37
N PRO A 664 19.16 3.25 -2.33
CA PRO A 664 19.67 2.72 -1.08
C PRO A 664 20.74 3.64 -0.48
N GLU A 665 20.71 3.86 0.84
CA GLU A 665 21.72 4.68 1.54
C GLU A 665 23.14 4.10 1.42
N SER A 666 23.25 2.79 1.27
CA SER A 666 24.52 2.09 1.06
C SER A 666 24.47 1.26 -0.23
N PRO A 667 25.50 1.35 -1.10
CA PRO A 667 25.51 0.59 -2.33
C PRO A 667 25.51 -0.92 -2.01
N PRO A 668 24.64 -1.72 -2.65
CA PRO A 668 24.64 -3.15 -2.47
C PRO A 668 26.01 -3.74 -2.86
N PRO A 669 26.46 -4.80 -2.19
CA PRO A 669 27.78 -5.38 -2.46
C PRO A 669 27.83 -5.94 -3.89
N ILE A 670 28.91 -5.64 -4.60
CA ILE A 670 29.17 -6.24 -5.92
C ILE A 670 29.35 -7.75 -5.70
N PRO A 671 28.55 -8.61 -6.36
CA PRO A 671 28.73 -10.06 -6.27
C PRO A 671 30.14 -10.47 -6.69
N LYS A 672 30.61 -11.61 -6.16
CA LYS A 672 31.90 -12.17 -6.61
C LYS A 672 31.86 -12.42 -8.12
N GLU A 673 33.00 -12.22 -8.78
CA GLU A 673 33.12 -12.55 -10.20
C GLU A 673 32.68 -14.00 -10.45
N PRO A 674 31.99 -14.26 -11.57
CA PRO A 674 31.60 -15.61 -11.93
C PRO A 674 32.84 -16.50 -12.08
N PRO A 675 32.73 -17.81 -11.80
CA PRO A 675 33.87 -18.73 -11.82
C PRO A 675 34.48 -18.92 -13.22
N ASN A 676 33.75 -18.57 -14.28
CA ASN A 676 34.19 -18.56 -15.67
C ASN A 676 33.56 -17.39 -16.43
N TYR A 677 34.14 -17.02 -17.57
CA TYR A 677 33.59 -16.03 -18.50
C TYR A 677 32.79 -16.69 -19.64
N ASP A 678 32.18 -17.85 -19.36
CA ASP A 678 31.28 -18.53 -20.29
C ASP A 678 29.90 -17.84 -20.21
N PHE A 679 29.79 -16.67 -20.83
CA PHE A 679 28.58 -15.86 -20.80
C PHE A 679 27.37 -16.65 -21.33
N CYS A 680 26.22 -16.56 -20.67
CA CYS A 680 24.98 -17.24 -21.10
C CYS A 680 24.47 -16.79 -22.48
N TYR A 681 25.01 -15.68 -23.01
CA TYR A 681 24.69 -15.13 -24.32
C TYR A 681 25.99 -14.90 -25.09
N GLU A 682 26.09 -15.47 -26.29
CA GLU A 682 27.12 -15.08 -27.24
C GLU A 682 26.75 -13.72 -27.83
N PHE A 683 27.49 -12.67 -27.46
CA PHE A 683 27.41 -11.39 -28.15
C PHE A 683 28.13 -11.54 -29.50
N LYS A 684 27.36 -11.59 -30.60
CA LYS A 684 27.88 -11.61 -31.96
C LYS A 684 28.39 -10.25 -32.43
#